data_AF-R6HG34-F1
#
_entry.id   AF-R6HG34-F1
#
_cell.length_a   1.000
_cell.length_b   1.000
_cell.length_c   1.000
_cell.angle_alpha   90.00
_cell.angle_beta   90.00
_cell.angle_gamma   90.00
#
_symmetry.space_group_name_H-M   'P 1'
#
loop_
_entity.id
_entity.type
_entity.pdbx_description
1 polymer ?
#
loop_
_entity_poly.entity_id
_entity_poly.type
_entity_poly.pdbx_seq_one_letter_code
_entity_poly.pdbx_strand_id
1 'polypeptide(L)'
;MPISAFATTPTTIEAGNSSEFDNAVATVNAATSGEYIIELTDDIQTGGASFSSSQPVSIVGNGHTIALGKGHIYVNPSAQLSLGAADGSDTLKISGGNEQSNDEPGLLQIQGTCNMYPGVTIADRKGNNYFGGGVTVEGGTFHMYGGTIDNCGITGGSMCYGGGVGVAYGGSFTMDGGEIKNCFATSPFKWADAGMNPLWIASAGGGVFVSGGSSFVMTGGTISNNKANEMGGGVAVVASPNEIEGGRWGKLQSSAQILDGTISGNEANDGAGVLSSAYFFNPYSLCAATPNVGAAEKPGLFLKNTTITNNKANQDEGYGAGVLAMKMKSPAAAKIRDCTITKNSAEVGGGVASYGNFTSLTIDGCTITGNEATNYGGGFAAKSNSGEGAGTTITNTKLCNNSADKAASDVYLNGSVAKLSAAKDMDELYLGKPDDVTNKKIDGWYLDNEDSRYATQAKEQRNEYANYASIGSDGKVYLVAAAKPSLVKITFANEDGTTIYSEDWYEIGTKADQITVPAPTKPSDDKYDYVFDSWHTAIEDVTGDVVYKAQFKKVFKNFSAKYTFSSTSSDKQLPNEVLAVLPKDTNNYVYNDAVSAITPHQTTVDVANGTWIFMGYDRDSAIADMTTADSEGNVTFAGSWKFVEKSSTPSTPDNSDQSGANGGDKSQVNSNDKSGTAQEADLPSPNTADGTSVGFCYPLLIAAIVALGSAVYANSRIKRRRNY
;
A
#
# COMPACT_ATOMS: atom_id res chain seq x y z
N MET A 1 -20.55 -12.91 45.25
CA MET A 1 -21.65 -13.29 46.18
C MET A 1 -22.98 -13.04 45.47
N PRO A 2 -24.09 -13.71 45.82
CA PRO A 2 -25.38 -13.46 45.15
C PRO A 2 -25.86 -12.03 45.38
N ILE A 3 -26.48 -11.44 44.36
CA ILE A 3 -27.02 -10.07 44.41
C ILE A 3 -28.31 -10.09 45.25
N SER A 4 -28.38 -9.25 46.29
CA SER A 4 -29.60 -9.06 47.08
C SER A 4 -30.55 -8.13 46.35
N ALA A 5 -31.59 -8.68 45.73
CA ALA A 5 -32.55 -7.92 44.93
C ALA A 5 -33.53 -7.09 45.78
N PHE A 6 -33.11 -5.87 46.14
CA PHE A 6 -34.01 -4.77 46.51
C PHE A 6 -33.47 -3.47 45.91
N ALA A 7 -33.70 -3.27 44.61
CA ALA A 7 -33.51 -1.97 43.98
C ALA A 7 -34.64 -1.04 44.46
N THR A 8 -34.36 -0.21 45.45
CA THR A 8 -35.16 0.98 45.74
C THR A 8 -35.09 1.90 44.54
N THR A 9 -36.22 2.40 44.04
CA THR A 9 -36.24 3.44 43.01
C THR A 9 -35.33 4.61 43.44
N PRO A 10 -34.43 5.10 42.57
CA PRO A 10 -33.59 6.25 42.89
C PRO A 10 -34.41 7.47 43.33
N THR A 11 -33.83 8.25 44.25
CA THR A 11 -34.42 9.50 44.71
C THR A 11 -33.99 10.64 43.78
N THR A 12 -34.88 11.04 42.88
CA THR A 12 -34.67 12.21 42.01
C THR A 12 -34.81 13.51 42.78
N ILE A 13 -33.91 14.47 42.50
CA ILE A 13 -33.93 15.84 42.97
C ILE A 13 -33.75 16.73 41.72
N GLU A 14 -34.75 17.54 41.38
CA GLU A 14 -34.68 18.51 40.29
C GLU A 14 -33.80 19.73 40.69
N ALA A 15 -33.06 20.29 39.73
CA ALA A 15 -32.33 21.54 39.90
C ALA A 15 -32.33 22.39 38.62
N GLY A 16 -32.85 23.62 38.70
CA GLY A 16 -32.86 24.61 37.61
C GLY A 16 -31.96 25.82 37.85
N ASN A 17 -31.20 25.86 38.96
CA ASN A 17 -30.21 26.91 39.24
C ASN A 17 -29.16 26.47 40.25
N SER A 18 -28.10 27.27 40.45
CA SER A 18 -26.99 26.95 41.37
C SER A 18 -27.49 26.60 42.76
N SER A 19 -28.39 27.40 43.35
CA SER A 19 -28.81 27.18 44.73
C SER A 19 -29.63 25.90 44.91
N GLU A 20 -30.39 25.47 43.90
CA GLU A 20 -31.04 24.16 43.90
C GLU A 20 -30.03 23.02 43.74
N PHE A 21 -29.05 23.16 42.83
CA PHE A 21 -27.97 22.20 42.64
C PHE A 21 -27.11 22.04 43.91
N ASP A 22 -26.71 23.13 44.54
CA ASP A 22 -25.94 23.16 45.78
C ASP A 22 -26.73 22.49 46.92
N ASN A 23 -28.05 22.69 46.99
CA ASN A 23 -28.94 22.00 47.94
C ASN A 23 -29.11 20.50 47.62
N ALA A 24 -29.19 20.12 46.35
CA ALA A 24 -29.24 18.71 45.94
C ALA A 24 -27.95 17.98 46.32
N VAL A 25 -26.78 18.57 46.04
CA VAL A 25 -25.46 18.05 46.47
C VAL A 25 -25.38 17.95 47.99
N ALA A 26 -25.84 18.96 48.73
CA ALA A 26 -25.90 18.92 50.20
C ALA A 26 -26.82 17.79 50.73
N THR A 27 -27.94 17.53 50.06
CA THR A 27 -28.89 16.46 50.41
C THR A 27 -28.27 15.08 50.18
N VAL A 28 -27.60 14.87 49.04
CA VAL A 28 -26.85 13.64 48.75
C VAL A 28 -25.71 13.43 49.76
N ASN A 29 -24.97 14.49 50.11
CA ASN A 29 -23.88 14.41 51.09
C ASN A 29 -24.36 14.07 52.53
N ALA A 30 -25.60 14.43 52.88
CA ALA A 30 -26.22 14.06 54.15
C ALA A 30 -26.84 12.64 54.14
N ALA A 31 -26.95 11.99 52.98
CA ALA A 31 -27.60 10.70 52.85
C ALA A 31 -26.79 9.54 53.44
N THR A 32 -27.46 8.71 54.24
CA THR A 32 -26.90 7.50 54.88
C THR A 32 -27.31 6.20 54.18
N SER A 33 -28.33 6.22 53.32
CA SER A 33 -28.76 5.08 52.50
C SER A 33 -29.57 5.54 51.28
N GLY A 34 -29.29 4.98 50.11
CA GLY A 34 -30.10 5.16 48.90
C GLY A 34 -29.26 5.32 47.64
N GLU A 35 -29.95 5.50 46.51
CA GLU A 35 -29.37 5.92 45.23
C GLU A 35 -30.08 7.21 44.81
N TYR A 36 -29.34 8.14 44.21
CA TYR A 36 -29.80 9.51 43.97
C TYR A 36 -29.63 9.92 42.50
N ILE A 37 -30.55 10.73 42.00
CA ILE A 37 -30.45 11.39 40.70
C ILE A 37 -30.58 12.89 40.93
N ILE A 38 -29.64 13.69 40.43
CA ILE A 38 -29.78 15.12 40.28
C ILE A 38 -30.14 15.37 38.81
N GLU A 39 -31.37 15.80 38.57
CA GLU A 39 -31.92 16.02 37.23
C GLU A 39 -31.96 17.52 36.93
N LEU A 40 -31.30 17.94 35.85
CA LEU A 40 -31.27 19.36 35.48
C LEU A 40 -32.56 19.78 34.75
N THR A 41 -33.05 20.96 35.08
CA THR A 41 -34.27 21.56 34.48
C THR A 41 -34.03 22.93 33.83
N ASP A 42 -32.82 23.48 33.93
CA ASP A 42 -32.32 24.62 33.16
C ASP A 42 -30.77 24.59 33.13
N ASP A 43 -30.14 25.48 32.34
CA ASP A 43 -28.67 25.65 32.32
C ASP A 43 -28.16 26.30 33.62
N ILE A 44 -27.20 25.66 34.29
CA ILE A 44 -26.69 26.07 35.60
C ILE A 44 -25.30 26.71 35.51
N GLN A 45 -25.13 27.86 36.16
CA GLN A 45 -23.83 28.48 36.44
C GLN A 45 -23.51 28.28 37.93
N THR A 46 -22.47 27.53 38.29
CA THR A 46 -22.08 27.30 39.71
C THR A 46 -20.56 27.41 39.92
N GLY A 47 -20.14 27.67 41.16
CA GLY A 47 -18.73 27.71 41.57
C GLY A 47 -18.08 26.33 41.76
N GLY A 48 -18.81 25.23 41.54
CA GLY A 48 -18.32 23.86 41.73
C GLY A 48 -19.24 23.03 42.63
N ALA A 49 -18.89 21.76 42.83
CA ALA A 49 -19.56 20.87 43.77
C ALA A 49 -18.58 19.88 44.39
N SER A 50 -18.92 19.32 45.56
CA SER A 50 -18.11 18.33 46.25
C SER A 50 -19.01 17.19 46.72
N PHE A 51 -18.82 15.99 46.15
CA PHE A 51 -19.54 14.77 46.52
C PHE A 51 -18.69 13.97 47.50
N SER A 52 -19.22 13.72 48.70
CA SER A 52 -18.52 13.06 49.82
C SER A 52 -19.24 11.85 50.41
N SER A 53 -20.56 11.76 50.28
CA SER A 53 -21.29 10.55 50.67
C SER A 53 -20.88 9.34 49.84
N SER A 54 -20.98 8.14 50.43
CA SER A 54 -20.76 6.86 49.76
C SER A 54 -21.97 6.34 48.98
N GLN A 55 -23.12 7.04 49.05
CA GLN A 55 -24.29 6.69 48.27
C GLN A 55 -24.06 7.01 46.79
N PRO A 56 -24.44 6.11 45.85
CA PRO A 56 -24.37 6.42 44.42
C PRO A 56 -25.26 7.60 44.04
N VAL A 57 -24.71 8.50 43.23
CA VAL A 57 -25.43 9.65 42.67
C VAL A 57 -25.16 9.78 41.18
N SER A 58 -26.21 10.04 40.40
CA SER A 58 -26.11 10.37 38.98
C SER A 58 -26.49 11.83 38.74
N ILE A 59 -25.75 12.54 37.88
CA ILE A 59 -26.20 13.81 37.30
C ILE A 59 -26.74 13.51 35.89
N VAL A 60 -28.01 13.83 35.66
CA VAL A 60 -28.70 13.70 34.37
C VAL A 60 -28.94 15.10 33.82
N GLY A 61 -28.43 15.36 32.62
CA GLY A 61 -28.40 16.69 32.03
C GLY A 61 -29.70 17.14 31.37
N ASN A 62 -30.50 16.22 30.85
CA ASN A 62 -31.78 16.50 30.15
C ASN A 62 -31.63 17.53 28.99
N GLY A 63 -30.43 17.61 28.40
CA GLY A 63 -30.05 18.59 27.37
C GLY A 63 -29.31 19.83 27.88
N HIS A 64 -29.18 20.01 29.20
CA HIS A 64 -28.64 21.22 29.84
C HIS A 64 -27.12 21.19 30.10
N THR A 65 -26.60 22.38 30.40
CA THR A 65 -25.18 22.66 30.68
C THR A 65 -24.96 23.05 32.14
N ILE A 66 -24.00 22.40 32.79
CA ILE A 66 -23.35 22.90 34.01
C ILE A 66 -22.09 23.67 33.61
N ALA A 67 -22.12 25.00 33.73
CA ALA A 67 -20.95 25.85 33.60
C ALA A 67 -20.30 26.07 34.97
N LEU A 68 -19.02 25.71 35.06
CA LEU A 68 -18.23 25.78 36.30
C LEU A 68 -17.26 26.98 36.31
N GLY A 69 -17.00 27.58 35.15
CA GLY A 69 -15.98 28.62 34.97
C GLY A 69 -14.62 28.14 35.48
N LYS A 70 -14.20 28.67 36.62
CA LYS A 70 -12.95 28.32 37.32
C LYS A 70 -13.07 27.20 38.36
N GLY A 71 -14.28 26.91 38.84
CA GLY A 71 -14.57 25.87 39.82
C GLY A 71 -14.52 24.46 39.25
N HIS A 72 -14.75 23.44 40.08
CA HIS A 72 -14.67 22.03 39.66
C HIS A 72 -15.69 21.17 40.40
N ILE A 73 -15.96 19.97 39.88
CA ILE A 73 -16.72 18.93 40.59
C ILE A 73 -15.71 17.96 41.20
N TYR A 74 -15.66 17.92 42.53
CA TYR A 74 -14.77 17.08 43.30
C TYR A 74 -15.49 15.80 43.77
N VAL A 75 -14.90 14.64 43.48
CA VAL A 75 -15.40 13.32 43.90
C VAL A 75 -14.42 12.77 44.94
N ASN A 76 -14.80 12.86 46.22
CA ASN A 76 -13.98 12.41 47.36
C ASN A 76 -13.73 10.89 47.30
N PRO A 77 -12.69 10.36 48.00
CA PRO A 77 -12.35 8.93 47.98
C PRO A 77 -13.48 7.92 48.28
N SER A 78 -14.52 8.32 49.02
CA SER A 78 -15.69 7.50 49.35
C SER A 78 -16.81 7.55 48.31
N ALA A 79 -16.82 8.55 47.42
CA ALA A 79 -17.97 8.90 46.59
C ALA A 79 -18.02 8.14 45.26
N GLN A 80 -19.24 7.95 44.77
CA GLN A 80 -19.55 7.30 43.50
C GLN A 80 -20.47 8.21 42.68
N LEU A 81 -19.89 8.93 41.73
CA LEU A 81 -20.61 9.82 40.82
C LEU A 81 -20.79 9.14 39.45
N SER A 82 -21.97 9.29 38.86
CA SER A 82 -22.21 9.01 37.45
C SER A 82 -22.63 10.29 36.74
N LEU A 83 -22.15 10.45 35.51
CA LEU A 83 -22.52 11.54 34.61
C LEU A 83 -23.22 10.94 33.40
N GLY A 84 -24.41 11.44 33.09
CA GLY A 84 -25.26 10.91 32.02
C GLY A 84 -26.11 9.72 32.46
N ALA A 85 -27.16 9.41 31.68
CA ALA A 85 -27.91 8.18 31.82
C ALA A 85 -27.14 6.99 31.22
N ALA A 86 -27.16 5.85 31.92
CA ALA A 86 -26.38 4.66 31.54
C ALA A 86 -26.84 3.97 30.25
N ASP A 87 -28.04 4.29 29.75
CA ASP A 87 -28.56 3.83 28.44
C ASP A 87 -28.17 4.75 27.27
N GLY A 88 -27.49 5.88 27.54
CA GLY A 88 -27.10 6.87 26.54
C GLY A 88 -28.26 7.73 26.02
N SER A 89 -29.40 7.78 26.71
CA SER A 89 -30.55 8.63 26.36
C SER A 89 -30.37 10.11 26.69
N ASP A 90 -29.44 10.42 27.60
CA ASP A 90 -29.21 11.77 28.14
C ASP A 90 -28.31 12.65 27.26
N THR A 91 -28.28 13.95 27.53
CA THR A 91 -27.27 14.88 27.04
C THR A 91 -26.94 15.87 28.16
N LEU A 92 -25.65 15.90 28.54
CA LEU A 92 -25.14 16.73 29.64
C LEU A 92 -23.85 17.40 29.18
N LYS A 93 -23.77 18.73 29.25
CA LYS A 93 -22.49 19.45 29.07
C LYS A 93 -21.95 19.93 30.41
N ILE A 94 -20.68 19.70 30.68
CA ILE A 94 -19.92 20.32 31.77
C ILE A 94 -18.85 21.21 31.15
N SER A 95 -18.88 22.52 31.44
CA SER A 95 -18.13 23.54 30.71
C SER A 95 -17.27 24.44 31.59
N GLY A 96 -16.02 24.68 31.17
CA GLY A 96 -15.14 25.70 31.74
C GLY A 96 -15.32 27.12 31.16
N GLY A 97 -16.21 27.29 30.17
CA GLY A 97 -16.51 28.59 29.55
C GLY A 97 -15.35 29.23 28.77
N ASN A 98 -14.27 28.48 28.50
CA ASN A 98 -12.97 28.96 28.02
C ASN A 98 -12.28 29.98 28.95
N GLU A 99 -12.73 30.11 30.21
CA GLU A 99 -12.07 30.94 31.20
C GLU A 99 -10.74 30.32 31.64
N GLN A 100 -9.74 31.17 31.90
CA GLN A 100 -8.47 30.72 32.45
C GLN A 100 -8.59 30.50 33.96
N SER A 101 -8.36 29.27 34.40
CA SER A 101 -8.16 28.91 35.81
C SER A 101 -6.67 28.63 36.06
N ASN A 102 -6.14 29.01 37.22
CA ASN A 102 -4.71 28.93 37.56
C ASN A 102 -4.51 28.07 38.80
N ASP A 103 -3.58 27.11 38.74
CA ASP A 103 -3.17 26.24 39.85
C ASP A 103 -4.33 25.39 40.44
N GLU A 104 -5.40 25.20 39.65
CA GLU A 104 -6.62 24.44 39.93
C GLU A 104 -6.68 23.16 39.06
N PRO A 105 -7.41 22.11 39.49
CA PRO A 105 -7.66 20.89 38.70
C PRO A 105 -8.57 21.14 37.49
N GLY A 106 -8.87 20.04 36.77
CA GLY A 106 -9.82 20.01 35.67
C GLY A 106 -11.26 20.34 36.07
N LEU A 107 -12.20 20.12 35.16
CA LEU A 107 -13.63 20.26 35.44
C LEU A 107 -14.11 19.20 36.44
N LEU A 108 -13.49 18.01 36.39
CA LEU A 108 -13.65 16.95 37.38
C LEU A 108 -12.31 16.70 38.10
N GLN A 109 -12.34 16.60 39.43
CA GLN A 109 -11.23 16.07 40.24
C GLN A 109 -11.71 14.80 40.95
N ILE A 110 -11.08 13.66 40.65
CA ILE A 110 -11.59 12.33 40.99
C ILE A 110 -10.60 11.60 41.89
N GLN A 111 -10.98 11.46 43.16
CA GLN A 111 -10.30 10.60 44.14
C GLN A 111 -11.16 9.39 44.53
N GLY A 112 -12.49 9.48 44.37
CA GLY A 112 -13.43 8.36 44.45
C GLY A 112 -13.62 7.65 43.10
N THR A 113 -14.86 7.27 42.79
CA THR A 113 -15.24 6.68 41.48
C THR A 113 -16.12 7.63 40.69
N CYS A 114 -15.81 7.84 39.42
CA CYS A 114 -16.62 8.62 38.48
C CYS A 114 -16.88 7.83 37.19
N ASN A 115 -18.14 7.65 36.83
CA ASN A 115 -18.57 7.08 35.54
C ASN A 115 -19.02 8.19 34.59
N MET A 116 -18.68 8.10 33.31
CA MET A 116 -19.13 9.00 32.26
C MET A 116 -19.73 8.19 31.12
N TYR A 117 -21.02 8.40 30.86
CA TYR A 117 -21.80 7.67 29.86
C TYR A 117 -21.87 8.43 28.51
N PRO A 118 -22.32 7.77 27.42
CA PRO A 118 -22.65 8.45 26.17
C PRO A 118 -23.60 9.64 26.37
N GLY A 119 -23.48 10.66 25.52
CA GLY A 119 -24.23 11.91 25.64
C GLY A 119 -23.58 12.99 26.53
N VAL A 120 -22.66 12.61 27.43
CA VAL A 120 -21.91 13.58 28.24
C VAL A 120 -20.80 14.25 27.42
N THR A 121 -20.62 15.56 27.62
CA THR A 121 -19.51 16.35 27.07
C THR A 121 -18.83 17.16 28.17
N ILE A 122 -17.53 16.93 28.38
CA ILE A 122 -16.66 17.74 29.25
C ILE A 122 -15.83 18.64 28.34
N ALA A 123 -15.95 19.98 28.47
CA ALA A 123 -15.32 20.86 27.50
C ALA A 123 -14.90 22.25 28.01
N ASP A 124 -14.13 22.95 27.20
CA ASP A 124 -13.88 24.39 27.33
C ASP A 124 -13.15 24.82 28.62
N ARG A 125 -12.33 23.95 29.23
CA ARG A 125 -11.47 24.34 30.38
C ARG A 125 -10.07 24.70 29.91
N LYS A 126 -9.63 25.91 30.28
CA LYS A 126 -8.28 26.41 30.08
C LYS A 126 -7.57 26.53 31.43
N GLY A 127 -7.00 25.43 31.91
CA GLY A 127 -6.13 25.41 33.09
C GLY A 127 -4.78 26.07 32.84
N ASN A 128 -4.02 26.26 33.91
CA ASN A 128 -2.65 26.75 33.92
C ASN A 128 -1.95 26.12 35.13
N ASN A 129 -0.77 25.52 34.92
CA ASN A 129 0.07 24.96 35.98
C ASN A 129 -0.57 23.83 36.82
N TYR A 130 -1.09 22.75 36.20
CA TYR A 130 -1.67 21.60 36.92
C TYR A 130 -1.65 20.27 36.13
N PHE A 131 -2.36 19.24 36.63
CA PHE A 131 -2.66 17.95 35.98
C PHE A 131 -4.14 17.85 35.56
N GLY A 132 -4.45 17.35 34.37
CA GLY A 132 -5.82 17.12 33.92
C GLY A 132 -6.59 18.40 33.59
N GLY A 133 -6.55 18.88 32.35
CA GLY A 133 -7.29 20.07 31.94
C GLY A 133 -8.80 19.83 31.89
N GLY A 134 -9.26 18.69 31.37
CA GLY A 134 -10.66 18.28 31.44
C GLY A 134 -10.96 17.52 32.73
N VAL A 135 -10.15 16.50 33.01
CA VAL A 135 -10.34 15.56 34.12
C VAL A 135 -9.01 15.27 34.83
N THR A 136 -8.98 15.45 36.14
CA THR A 136 -7.86 15.06 37.01
C THR A 136 -8.25 13.81 37.80
N VAL A 137 -7.48 12.73 37.68
CA VAL A 137 -7.70 11.45 38.40
C VAL A 137 -6.53 11.23 39.36
N GLU A 138 -6.78 11.29 40.66
CA GLU A 138 -5.74 11.28 41.71
C GLU A 138 -5.97 10.10 42.66
N GLY A 139 -5.40 8.94 42.36
CA GLY A 139 -5.67 7.70 43.12
C GLY A 139 -7.08 7.11 42.95
N GLY A 140 -8.05 7.90 42.45
CA GLY A 140 -9.40 7.47 42.14
C GLY A 140 -9.54 6.67 40.84
N THR A 141 -10.79 6.35 40.49
CA THR A 141 -11.14 5.63 39.26
C THR A 141 -12.07 6.48 38.39
N PHE A 142 -11.70 6.67 37.13
CA PHE A 142 -12.55 7.27 36.10
C PHE A 142 -12.86 6.24 35.02
N HIS A 143 -14.14 6.07 34.67
CA HIS A 143 -14.59 5.14 33.63
C HIS A 143 -15.45 5.88 32.59
N MET A 144 -14.88 6.10 31.41
CA MET A 144 -15.53 6.69 30.25
C MET A 144 -16.09 5.57 29.35
N TYR A 145 -17.38 5.27 29.50
CA TYR A 145 -18.12 4.36 28.64
C TYR A 145 -18.40 4.99 27.27
N GLY A 146 -18.42 6.34 27.21
CA GLY A 146 -18.60 7.11 25.99
C GLY A 146 -18.59 8.61 26.26
N GLY A 147 -19.18 9.38 25.35
CA GLY A 147 -19.22 10.84 25.43
C GLY A 147 -17.96 11.49 24.86
N THR A 148 -17.74 12.76 25.20
CA THR A 148 -16.68 13.59 24.60
C THR A 148 -15.91 14.38 25.66
N ILE A 149 -14.58 14.41 25.56
CA ILE A 149 -13.72 15.43 26.20
C ILE A 149 -13.14 16.30 25.08
N ASP A 150 -13.52 17.58 25.01
CA ASP A 150 -13.21 18.46 23.86
C ASP A 150 -12.68 19.84 24.31
N ASN A 151 -11.68 20.38 23.62
CA ASN A 151 -11.16 21.74 23.85
C ASN A 151 -10.76 22.00 25.33
N CYS A 152 -10.37 20.94 26.05
CA CYS A 152 -9.82 21.01 27.40
C CYS A 152 -8.29 21.07 27.35
N GLY A 153 -7.67 21.91 28.17
CA GLY A 153 -6.21 21.97 28.18
C GLY A 153 -5.60 22.82 29.27
N ILE A 154 -4.28 22.76 29.34
CA ILE A 154 -3.44 23.40 30.34
C ILE A 154 -2.38 24.24 29.61
N THR A 155 -2.33 25.53 29.92
CA THR A 155 -1.41 26.48 29.28
C THR A 155 -0.80 27.44 30.29
N GLY A 156 0.52 27.38 30.45
CA GLY A 156 1.25 28.21 31.41
C GLY A 156 1.92 27.42 32.54
N GLY A 157 2.71 28.12 33.34
CA GLY A 157 3.47 27.52 34.44
C GLY A 157 4.58 26.58 33.98
N SER A 158 4.87 25.58 34.81
CA SER A 158 5.79 24.47 34.51
C SER A 158 5.16 23.08 34.72
N MET A 159 3.84 23.04 34.94
CA MET A 159 2.99 21.85 34.96
C MET A 159 1.92 21.93 33.87
N CYS A 160 2.06 21.15 32.82
CA CYS A 160 1.07 21.01 31.75
C CYS A 160 0.91 19.52 31.42
N TYR A 161 0.18 18.78 32.26
CA TYR A 161 0.12 17.32 32.19
C TYR A 161 -1.31 16.80 31.97
N GLY A 162 -1.61 16.23 30.81
CA GLY A 162 -2.93 15.69 30.50
C GLY A 162 -3.93 16.80 30.16
N GLY A 163 -3.90 17.32 28.94
CA GLY A 163 -4.82 18.39 28.51
C GLY A 163 -6.28 17.97 28.60
N GLY A 164 -6.60 16.77 28.11
CA GLY A 164 -7.89 16.12 28.33
C GLY A 164 -7.96 15.48 29.72
N VAL A 165 -7.14 14.46 29.96
CA VAL A 165 -7.14 13.66 31.20
C VAL A 165 -5.73 13.53 31.79
N GLY A 166 -5.58 13.83 33.07
CA GLY A 166 -4.34 13.61 33.83
C GLY A 166 -4.54 12.56 34.91
N VAL A 167 -3.82 11.44 34.83
CA VAL A 167 -3.94 10.30 35.75
C VAL A 167 -2.68 10.18 36.62
N ALA A 168 -2.82 10.42 37.92
CA ALA A 168 -1.73 10.56 38.88
C ALA A 168 -1.99 9.78 40.19
N TYR A 169 -0.94 9.66 41.01
CA TYR A 169 -1.00 9.08 42.36
C TYR A 169 -1.62 7.67 42.48
N GLY A 170 -1.49 6.84 41.43
CA GLY A 170 -2.05 5.49 41.40
C GLY A 170 -3.48 5.41 40.87
N GLY A 171 -4.00 6.51 40.31
CA GLY A 171 -5.33 6.55 39.72
C GLY A 171 -5.47 5.62 38.51
N SER A 172 -6.72 5.28 38.19
CA SER A 172 -7.04 4.46 37.02
C SER A 172 -8.04 5.15 36.12
N PHE A 173 -7.74 5.18 34.81
CA PHE A 173 -8.66 5.63 33.77
C PHE A 173 -8.97 4.47 32.81
N THR A 174 -10.24 4.15 32.64
CA THR A 174 -10.73 3.21 31.62
C THR A 174 -11.57 3.98 30.59
N MET A 175 -11.30 3.75 29.30
CA MET A 175 -12.03 4.33 28.17
C MET A 175 -12.49 3.22 27.23
N ASP A 176 -13.78 2.90 27.24
CA ASP A 176 -14.36 1.87 26.36
C ASP A 176 -14.93 2.45 25.07
N GLY A 177 -15.12 3.76 25.01
CA GLY A 177 -15.63 4.47 23.84
C GLY A 177 -15.55 5.99 23.99
N GLY A 178 -16.17 6.69 23.03
CA GLY A 178 -16.19 8.15 23.00
C GLY A 178 -14.92 8.77 22.40
N GLU A 179 -14.73 10.07 22.65
CA GLU A 179 -13.69 10.89 22.01
C GLU A 179 -12.95 11.76 23.03
N ILE A 180 -11.61 11.84 22.93
CA ILE A 180 -10.78 12.86 23.58
C ILE A 180 -10.08 13.66 22.49
N LYS A 181 -10.49 14.92 22.29
CA LYS A 181 -10.09 15.68 21.10
C LYS A 181 -9.80 17.15 21.32
N ASN A 182 -8.96 17.70 20.44
CA ASN A 182 -8.54 19.11 20.43
C ASN A 182 -7.91 19.59 21.76
N CYS A 183 -7.53 18.67 22.65
CA CYS A 183 -7.00 18.98 23.97
C CYS A 183 -5.53 19.35 23.93
N PHE A 184 -5.07 20.20 24.86
CA PHE A 184 -3.73 20.76 24.81
C PHE A 184 -2.98 20.80 26.15
N ALA A 185 -1.67 20.58 26.08
CA ALA A 185 -0.72 20.62 27.18
C ALA A 185 0.49 21.48 26.74
N THR A 186 0.45 22.79 27.01
CA THR A 186 1.41 23.74 26.42
C THR A 186 2.10 24.62 27.45
N SER A 187 3.34 24.26 27.80
CA SER A 187 4.18 25.03 28.72
C SER A 187 4.98 26.11 27.97
N PRO A 188 4.95 27.38 28.38
CA PRO A 188 5.89 28.41 27.90
C PRO A 188 7.30 28.23 28.48
N PHE A 189 7.45 27.37 29.49
CA PHE A 189 8.67 27.13 30.26
C PHE A 189 9.33 25.81 29.87
N LYS A 190 10.67 25.75 29.97
CA LYS A 190 11.46 24.51 29.87
C LYS A 190 12.50 24.47 30.98
N TRP A 191 12.54 23.38 31.76
CA TRP A 191 13.44 23.23 32.90
C TRP A 191 14.93 23.38 32.52
N ALA A 192 15.32 22.87 31.35
CA ALA A 192 16.67 23.02 30.82
C ALA A 192 17.12 24.48 30.58
N ASP A 193 16.19 25.37 30.22
CA ASP A 193 16.48 26.79 30.01
C ASP A 193 16.58 27.56 31.34
N ALA A 194 15.95 27.05 32.40
CA ALA A 194 16.11 27.52 33.78
C ALA A 194 17.35 26.92 34.50
N GLY A 195 18.20 26.16 33.80
CA GLY A 195 19.39 25.53 34.37
C GLY A 195 19.12 24.32 35.28
N MET A 196 17.88 23.81 35.27
CA MET A 196 17.49 22.61 36.00
C MET A 196 17.78 21.34 35.16
N ASN A 197 17.44 20.16 35.68
CA ASN A 197 17.72 18.88 35.03
C ASN A 197 17.15 18.87 33.58
N PRO A 198 17.96 18.65 32.54
CA PRO A 198 17.51 18.69 31.14
C PRO A 198 16.58 17.52 30.76
N LEU A 199 16.41 16.53 31.65
CA LEU A 199 15.48 15.42 31.50
C LEU A 199 14.08 15.71 32.09
N TRP A 200 13.93 16.83 32.80
CA TRP A 200 12.62 17.30 33.25
C TRP A 200 11.88 18.00 32.12
N ILE A 201 10.71 17.46 31.79
CA ILE A 201 9.73 18.13 30.93
C ILE A 201 8.81 19.03 31.76
N ALA A 202 8.19 20.00 31.09
CA ALA A 202 7.16 20.85 31.66
C ALA A 202 5.77 20.61 31.04
N SER A 203 5.70 19.88 29.91
CA SER A 203 4.45 19.47 29.29
C SER A 203 4.45 18.01 28.81
N ALA A 204 3.36 17.29 29.05
CA ALA A 204 3.09 16.02 28.37
C ALA A 204 1.61 15.61 28.35
N GLY A 205 1.23 14.81 27.35
CA GLY A 205 -0.12 14.24 27.23
C GLY A 205 -1.12 15.32 26.83
N GLY A 206 -1.21 15.68 25.56
CA GLY A 206 -2.24 16.61 25.07
C GLY A 206 -3.64 16.05 25.31
N GLY A 207 -3.86 14.79 24.95
CA GLY A 207 -5.06 14.02 25.28
C GLY A 207 -4.98 13.46 26.69
N VAL A 208 -4.12 12.47 26.92
CA VAL A 208 -4.01 11.70 28.18
C VAL A 208 -2.58 11.68 28.72
N PHE A 209 -2.40 11.92 30.01
CA PHE A 209 -1.14 11.76 30.74
C PHE A 209 -1.28 10.73 31.87
N VAL A 210 -0.26 9.89 32.07
CA VAL A 210 -0.26 8.82 33.10
C VAL A 210 1.09 8.78 33.81
N SER A 211 1.11 8.95 35.13
CA SER A 211 2.36 8.92 35.92
C SER A 211 2.17 8.53 37.40
N GLY A 212 3.26 8.24 38.12
CA GLY A 212 3.25 8.02 39.57
C GLY A 212 2.71 6.66 40.02
N GLY A 213 2.76 5.65 39.15
CA GLY A 213 2.16 4.33 39.40
C GLY A 213 0.70 4.22 38.96
N SER A 214 0.25 5.06 38.03
CA SER A 214 -1.14 5.11 37.54
C SER A 214 -1.36 4.25 36.30
N SER A 215 -2.63 3.98 35.95
CA SER A 215 -3.02 3.15 34.81
C SER A 215 -4.01 3.84 33.86
N PHE A 216 -3.80 3.62 32.56
CA PHE A 216 -4.79 3.89 31.51
C PHE A 216 -5.12 2.60 30.75
N VAL A 217 -6.40 2.34 30.52
CA VAL A 217 -6.89 1.25 29.67
C VAL A 217 -7.85 1.85 28.64
N MET A 218 -7.63 1.53 27.37
CA MET A 218 -8.51 1.93 26.26
C MET A 218 -8.97 0.67 25.53
N THR A 219 -10.28 0.41 25.49
CA THR A 219 -10.88 -0.73 24.77
C THR A 219 -11.70 -0.31 23.55
N GLY A 220 -11.82 1.00 23.31
CA GLY A 220 -12.44 1.58 22.12
C GLY A 220 -12.35 3.11 22.11
N GLY A 221 -12.98 3.75 21.11
CA GLY A 221 -13.02 5.21 20.98
C GLY A 221 -11.85 5.84 20.22
N THR A 222 -11.74 7.16 20.30
CA THR A 222 -10.77 7.97 19.54
C THR A 222 -10.05 9.01 20.40
N ILE A 223 -8.73 9.14 20.23
CA ILE A 223 -7.91 10.22 20.81
C ILE A 223 -7.27 11.02 19.67
N SER A 224 -7.81 12.21 19.35
CA SER A 224 -7.44 12.93 18.12
C SER A 224 -7.21 14.43 18.20
N ASN A 225 -6.35 14.96 17.32
CA ASN A 225 -6.02 16.38 17.20
C ASN A 225 -5.47 17.04 18.49
N ASN A 226 -4.98 16.24 19.44
CA ASN A 226 -4.49 16.73 20.72
C ASN A 226 -3.01 17.14 20.63
N LYS A 227 -2.56 18.07 21.48
CA LYS A 227 -1.27 18.76 21.33
C LYS A 227 -0.48 18.89 22.63
N ALA A 228 0.77 18.44 22.65
CA ALA A 228 1.71 18.69 23.74
C ALA A 228 2.98 19.39 23.21
N ASN A 229 3.37 20.56 23.71
CA ASN A 229 4.52 21.27 23.12
C ASN A 229 5.90 20.71 23.52
N GLU A 230 5.93 19.61 24.28
CA GLU A 230 7.07 18.71 24.39
C GLU A 230 6.70 17.26 24.04
N MET A 231 5.89 16.56 24.84
CA MET A 231 5.85 15.08 24.77
C MET A 231 4.46 14.44 24.79
N GLY A 232 4.20 13.51 23.87
CA GLY A 232 2.94 12.75 23.83
C GLY A 232 1.72 13.62 23.52
N GLY A 233 1.43 13.83 22.23
CA GLY A 233 0.28 14.62 21.80
C GLY A 233 -1.03 13.93 22.16
N GLY A 234 -1.19 12.67 21.76
CA GLY A 234 -2.30 11.81 22.14
C GLY A 234 -2.16 11.30 23.57
N VAL A 235 -1.26 10.34 23.81
CA VAL A 235 -1.09 9.64 25.10
C VAL A 235 0.36 9.71 25.57
N ALA A 236 0.59 10.03 26.85
CA ALA A 236 1.91 10.06 27.48
C ALA A 236 1.97 9.26 28.79
N VAL A 237 2.66 8.12 28.78
CA VAL A 237 3.06 7.40 30.01
C VAL A 237 4.46 7.85 30.41
N VAL A 238 4.60 8.48 31.56
CA VAL A 238 5.84 9.18 31.94
C VAL A 238 6.20 8.85 33.39
N ALA A 239 7.47 8.52 33.64
CA ALA A 239 7.95 8.28 35.01
C ALA A 239 7.91 9.55 35.88
N SER A 240 7.83 9.35 37.20
CA SER A 240 8.15 10.33 38.24
C SER A 240 9.58 10.14 38.78
N PRO A 241 10.13 11.06 39.59
CA PRO A 241 11.40 10.87 40.28
C PRO A 241 11.39 9.63 41.18
N ASN A 242 10.30 9.39 41.91
CA ASN A 242 10.17 8.26 42.85
C ASN A 242 10.23 6.89 42.15
N GLU A 243 9.80 6.82 40.89
CA GLU A 243 9.92 5.62 40.04
C GLU A 243 11.40 5.32 39.71
N ILE A 244 12.22 6.34 39.39
CA ILE A 244 13.60 6.19 38.87
C ILE A 244 14.75 6.49 39.86
N GLU A 245 14.46 7.08 41.03
CA GLU A 245 15.46 7.50 42.02
C GLU A 245 16.29 6.36 42.63
N GLY A 246 17.42 6.70 43.25
CA GLY A 246 18.26 5.73 43.97
C GLY A 246 18.88 4.65 43.07
N GLY A 247 19.13 4.97 41.79
CA GLY A 247 19.70 4.04 40.81
C GLY A 247 18.68 3.19 40.05
N ARG A 248 17.37 3.46 40.21
CA ARG A 248 16.28 2.72 39.55
C ARG A 248 16.00 3.20 38.11
N TRP A 249 17.02 3.71 37.40
CA TRP A 249 16.86 4.23 36.04
C TRP A 249 16.13 3.25 35.13
N GLY A 250 15.05 3.73 34.51
CA GLY A 250 14.19 2.94 33.63
C GLY A 250 13.06 2.15 34.29
N LYS A 251 12.95 2.15 35.62
CA LYS A 251 11.91 1.43 36.38
C LYS A 251 10.57 2.17 36.36
N LEU A 252 9.93 2.23 35.20
CA LEU A 252 8.54 2.69 35.07
C LEU A 252 7.59 1.74 35.85
N GLN A 253 6.67 2.30 36.63
CA GLN A 253 5.58 1.57 37.29
C GLN A 253 4.22 1.90 36.66
N SER A 254 4.07 3.12 36.16
CA SER A 254 2.90 3.60 35.41
C SER A 254 2.67 2.79 34.11
N SER A 255 1.45 2.80 33.58
CA SER A 255 1.08 1.92 32.45
C SER A 255 -0.02 2.47 31.53
N ALA A 256 0.05 2.11 30.25
CA ALA A 256 -1.08 2.19 29.32
C ALA A 256 -1.28 0.87 28.57
N GLN A 257 -2.54 0.42 28.50
CA GLN A 257 -3.00 -0.68 27.66
C GLN A 257 -4.05 -0.14 26.68
N ILE A 258 -3.68 0.04 25.41
CA ILE A 258 -4.62 0.43 24.36
C ILE A 258 -4.87 -0.82 23.52
N LEU A 259 -6.10 -1.33 23.58
CA LEU A 259 -6.47 -2.68 23.12
C LEU A 259 -7.35 -2.67 21.86
N ASP A 260 -7.90 -1.50 21.52
CA ASP A 260 -8.61 -1.18 20.28
C ASP A 260 -8.61 0.37 20.11
N GLY A 261 -9.29 0.87 19.07
CA GLY A 261 -9.53 2.30 18.86
C GLY A 261 -8.50 3.03 17.99
N THR A 262 -8.65 4.35 17.91
CA THR A 262 -7.88 5.22 16.99
C THR A 262 -7.15 6.35 17.72
N ILE A 263 -5.87 6.57 17.39
CA ILE A 263 -5.06 7.68 17.89
C ILE A 263 -4.53 8.46 16.69
N SER A 264 -5.08 9.65 16.40
CA SER A 264 -4.85 10.31 15.11
C SER A 264 -4.75 11.84 15.10
N GLY A 265 -3.93 12.39 14.21
CA GLY A 265 -3.79 13.84 14.03
C GLY A 265 -3.14 14.59 15.22
N ASN A 266 -2.60 13.87 16.21
CA ASN A 266 -2.02 14.49 17.40
C ASN A 266 -0.63 15.07 17.12
N GLU A 267 -0.26 16.16 17.80
CA GLU A 267 1.02 16.87 17.63
C GLU A 267 1.87 16.88 18.91
N ALA A 268 3.17 16.63 18.77
CA ALA A 268 4.14 16.89 19.84
C ALA A 268 5.53 17.29 19.34
N ASN A 269 6.47 17.59 20.24
CA ASN A 269 7.88 17.55 19.85
C ASN A 269 8.33 16.09 19.66
N ASP A 270 7.97 15.22 20.61
CA ASP A 270 8.36 13.81 20.66
C ASP A 270 7.16 12.91 21.04
N GLY A 271 7.04 11.73 20.42
CA GLY A 271 6.02 10.73 20.78
C GLY A 271 4.58 11.11 20.42
N ALA A 272 4.36 11.79 19.29
CA ALA A 272 3.14 12.55 19.04
C ALA A 272 1.81 11.79 19.18
N GLY A 273 1.71 10.55 18.69
CA GLY A 273 0.59 9.65 18.97
C GLY A 273 0.66 9.10 20.39
N VAL A 274 1.62 8.20 20.65
CA VAL A 274 1.81 7.55 21.95
C VAL A 274 3.27 7.62 22.41
N LEU A 275 3.49 8.06 23.64
CA LEU A 275 4.78 8.04 24.34
C LEU A 275 4.75 7.11 25.55
N SER A 276 5.82 6.35 25.75
CA SER A 276 6.17 5.75 27.05
C SER A 276 7.65 6.02 27.39
N SER A 277 7.91 6.74 28.49
CA SER A 277 9.24 7.20 28.88
C SER A 277 9.56 7.01 30.37
N ALA A 278 10.74 6.44 30.62
CA ALA A 278 11.47 6.53 31.89
C ALA A 278 12.88 7.14 31.69
N TYR A 279 13.07 7.94 30.63
CA TYR A 279 14.26 8.77 30.42
C TYR A 279 13.96 10.25 30.67
N PHE A 280 13.02 10.80 29.90
CA PHE A 280 12.35 12.05 30.23
C PHE A 280 11.26 11.77 31.26
N PHE A 281 11.18 12.59 32.28
CA PHE A 281 10.31 12.38 33.44
C PHE A 281 9.75 13.71 33.94
N ASN A 282 8.60 13.67 34.60
CA ASN A 282 8.08 14.86 35.27
C ASN A 282 8.87 15.09 36.59
N PRO A 283 9.06 16.34 37.04
CA PRO A 283 9.89 16.63 38.22
C PRO A 283 9.16 16.41 39.56
N TYR A 284 7.90 16.00 39.57
CA TYR A 284 7.08 15.91 40.77
C TYR A 284 7.13 14.50 41.35
N SER A 285 7.38 14.39 42.66
CA SER A 285 7.50 13.13 43.40
C SER A 285 6.16 12.40 43.59
N LEU A 286 5.48 12.08 42.50
CA LEU A 286 4.30 11.23 42.44
C LEU A 286 4.69 9.79 42.79
N CYS A 287 3.98 9.12 43.69
CA CYS A 287 4.13 7.68 43.89
C CYS A 287 2.85 7.01 44.40
N ALA A 288 2.73 5.74 44.01
CA ALA A 288 1.80 4.75 44.53
C ALA A 288 2.49 3.39 44.52
N ALA A 289 1.75 2.33 44.86
CA ALA A 289 2.14 0.98 44.45
C ALA A 289 2.19 0.89 42.91
N THR A 290 2.74 -0.21 42.37
CA THR A 290 2.50 -0.55 40.95
C THR A 290 0.99 -0.72 40.75
N PRO A 291 0.39 -0.14 39.70
CA PRO A 291 -1.06 -0.13 39.53
C PRO A 291 -1.62 -1.55 39.42
N ASN A 292 -2.84 -1.73 39.91
CA ASN A 292 -3.63 -2.95 39.72
C ASN A 292 -4.16 -3.03 38.28
N VAL A 293 -3.25 -3.17 37.32
CA VAL A 293 -3.55 -3.34 35.90
C VAL A 293 -4.42 -4.58 35.66
N GLY A 294 -5.30 -4.49 34.66
CA GLY A 294 -6.19 -5.59 34.27
C GLY A 294 -5.44 -6.84 33.80
N ALA A 295 -5.17 -7.75 34.75
CA ALA A 295 -4.88 -9.19 34.62
C ALA A 295 -3.73 -9.71 33.72
N ALA A 296 -3.19 -8.95 32.75
CA ALA A 296 -2.39 -9.53 31.66
C ALA A 296 -0.98 -8.94 31.44
N GLU A 297 -0.76 -7.64 31.68
CA GLU A 297 0.45 -6.93 31.24
C GLU A 297 1.29 -6.35 32.37
N LYS A 298 2.54 -6.00 32.04
CA LYS A 298 3.50 -5.35 32.94
C LYS A 298 3.48 -3.82 32.78
N PRO A 299 4.13 -3.03 33.65
CA PRO A 299 4.30 -1.59 33.45
C PRO A 299 4.87 -1.19 32.08
N GLY A 300 4.69 0.08 31.70
CA GLY A 300 5.03 0.58 30.38
C GLY A 300 3.85 0.55 29.42
N LEU A 301 4.05 0.02 28.21
CA LEU A 301 3.13 0.21 27.10
C LEU A 301 2.76 -1.11 26.42
N PHE A 302 1.45 -1.39 26.37
CA PHE A 302 0.89 -2.39 25.48
C PHE A 302 -0.09 -1.74 24.50
N LEU A 303 0.17 -1.94 23.21
CA LEU A 303 -0.71 -1.60 22.10
C LEU A 303 -1.19 -2.89 21.44
N LYS A 304 -2.50 -3.03 21.24
CA LYS A 304 -3.14 -4.11 20.48
C LYS A 304 -4.26 -3.54 19.60
N ASN A 305 -4.42 -4.08 18.38
CA ASN A 305 -5.52 -3.79 17.45
C ASN A 305 -5.76 -2.28 17.16
N THR A 306 -4.77 -1.43 17.45
CA THR A 306 -4.93 0.03 17.45
C THR A 306 -4.59 0.61 16.07
N THR A 307 -5.33 1.63 15.65
CA THR A 307 -4.95 2.47 14.48
C THR A 307 -4.27 3.75 14.96
N ILE A 308 -3.03 3.98 14.54
CA ILE A 308 -2.21 5.15 14.92
C ILE A 308 -1.80 5.89 13.63
N THR A 309 -2.41 7.04 13.35
CA THR A 309 -2.27 7.66 12.02
C THR A 309 -2.34 9.18 11.95
N ASN A 310 -1.59 9.77 11.02
CA ASN A 310 -1.49 11.23 10.81
C ASN A 310 -0.94 12.02 12.02
N ASN A 311 -0.28 11.35 12.98
CA ASN A 311 0.34 12.04 14.13
C ASN A 311 1.69 12.65 13.71
N LYS A 312 2.05 13.79 14.32
CA LYS A 312 3.19 14.61 13.87
C LYS A 312 4.09 15.02 15.02
N ALA A 313 5.33 14.52 15.01
CA ALA A 313 6.41 14.98 15.89
C ALA A 313 7.08 16.24 15.30
N ASN A 314 8.07 16.80 16.00
CA ASN A 314 8.88 17.88 15.44
C ASN A 314 9.74 17.35 14.28
N GLN A 315 9.73 18.05 13.14
CA GLN A 315 10.44 17.66 11.92
C GLN A 315 11.94 18.06 11.95
N ASP A 316 12.37 18.90 12.89
CA ASP A 316 13.77 19.36 13.05
C ASP A 316 14.54 18.63 14.17
N GLU A 317 13.85 18.03 15.15
CA GLU A 317 14.48 17.33 16.28
C GLU A 317 13.61 16.25 16.98
N GLY A 318 12.46 15.88 16.41
CA GLY A 318 11.45 15.04 17.08
C GLY A 318 11.50 13.56 16.73
N TYR A 319 11.22 12.71 17.74
CA TYR A 319 11.26 11.25 17.61
C TYR A 319 9.88 10.60 17.69
N GLY A 320 9.65 9.51 16.94
CA GLY A 320 8.56 8.55 17.18
C GLY A 320 7.15 9.11 17.04
N ALA A 321 6.77 9.60 15.86
CA ALA A 321 5.51 10.31 15.72
C ALA A 321 4.26 9.43 15.91
N GLY A 322 4.28 8.17 15.48
CA GLY A 322 3.25 7.20 15.86
C GLY A 322 3.44 6.74 17.31
N VAL A 323 4.58 6.09 17.59
CA VAL A 323 4.92 5.56 18.93
C VAL A 323 6.38 5.87 19.29
N LEU A 324 6.64 6.33 20.52
CA LEU A 324 7.98 6.51 21.09
C LEU A 324 8.15 5.75 22.42
N ALA A 325 9.24 5.01 22.56
CA ALA A 325 9.58 4.21 23.74
C ALA A 325 10.99 4.54 24.27
N MET A 326 11.12 4.97 25.54
CA MET A 326 12.39 5.52 26.07
C MET A 326 12.83 4.93 27.42
N LYS A 327 14.03 4.35 27.46
CA LYS A 327 14.73 3.73 28.60
C LYS A 327 13.87 2.85 29.53
N MET A 328 12.89 2.12 29.00
CA MET A 328 12.09 1.20 29.83
C MET A 328 12.90 -0.05 30.20
N LYS A 329 13.20 -0.22 31.50
CA LYS A 329 13.88 -1.41 32.03
C LYS A 329 12.87 -2.42 32.57
N SER A 330 13.09 -3.70 32.25
CA SER A 330 12.34 -4.85 32.81
C SER A 330 12.15 -4.71 34.33
N PRO A 331 10.92 -4.86 34.88
CA PRO A 331 9.74 -5.47 34.24
C PRO A 331 9.00 -4.61 33.21
N ALA A 332 9.31 -3.31 33.09
CA ALA A 332 8.65 -2.45 32.10
C ALA A 332 9.07 -2.80 30.66
N ALA A 333 8.15 -2.69 29.71
CA ALA A 333 8.39 -3.00 28.30
C ALA A 333 7.49 -2.17 27.35
N ALA A 334 7.81 -2.19 26.06
CA ALA A 334 6.88 -1.83 24.99
C ALA A 334 6.51 -3.06 24.16
N LYS A 335 5.21 -3.29 23.97
CA LYS A 335 4.66 -4.33 23.10
C LYS A 335 3.65 -3.69 22.15
N ILE A 336 3.76 -3.99 20.87
CA ILE A 336 2.87 -3.51 19.82
C ILE A 336 2.42 -4.74 19.03
N ARG A 337 1.12 -5.03 19.01
CA ARG A 337 0.56 -6.22 18.35
C ARG A 337 -0.63 -5.88 17.47
N ASP A 338 -0.71 -6.49 16.30
CA ASP A 338 -1.89 -6.39 15.42
C ASP A 338 -2.29 -4.92 15.07
N CYS A 339 -1.36 -3.96 15.20
CA CYS A 339 -1.62 -2.52 15.08
C CYS A 339 -1.37 -2.01 13.65
N THR A 340 -2.11 -0.98 13.24
CA THR A 340 -1.87 -0.25 11.99
C THR A 340 -1.27 1.12 12.30
N ILE A 341 -0.04 1.36 11.86
CA ILE A 341 0.73 2.59 12.10
C ILE A 341 1.11 3.20 10.75
N THR A 342 0.45 4.28 10.34
CA THR A 342 0.58 4.82 8.98
C THR A 342 0.42 6.34 8.91
N LYS A 343 1.12 7.02 8.00
CA LYS A 343 1.07 8.49 7.78
C LYS A 343 1.55 9.33 8.97
N ASN A 344 2.35 8.77 9.87
CA ASN A 344 2.95 9.52 10.98
C ASN A 344 4.31 10.11 10.54
N SER A 345 4.66 11.33 10.98
CA SER A 345 5.83 12.09 10.48
C SER A 345 6.73 12.68 11.57
N ALA A 346 8.05 12.49 11.48
CA ALA A 346 9.06 12.88 12.50
C ALA A 346 10.40 13.38 11.93
N GLU A 347 11.37 13.79 12.77
CA GLU A 347 12.79 13.84 12.37
C GLU A 347 13.32 12.40 12.24
N VAL A 348 13.04 11.55 13.24
CA VAL A 348 13.54 10.17 13.33
C VAL A 348 12.45 9.21 13.84
N GLY A 349 12.19 8.12 13.12
CA GLY A 349 11.14 7.16 13.49
C GLY A 349 9.74 7.73 13.25
N GLY A 350 9.31 7.84 11.99
CA GLY A 350 7.97 8.34 11.65
C GLY A 350 6.87 7.50 12.30
N GLY A 351 6.86 6.20 12.01
CA GLY A 351 5.95 5.21 12.59
C GLY A 351 6.28 4.92 14.05
N VAL A 352 7.41 4.26 14.31
CA VAL A 352 7.82 3.82 15.66
C VAL A 352 9.28 4.19 15.93
N ALA A 353 9.56 4.75 17.10
CA ALA A 353 10.92 5.01 17.58
C ALA A 353 11.18 4.40 18.96
N SER A 354 12.44 4.06 19.22
CA SER A 354 12.92 3.71 20.56
C SER A 354 14.29 4.31 20.86
N TYR A 355 14.51 4.65 22.13
CA TYR A 355 15.72 5.38 22.55
C TYR A 355 16.26 4.95 23.92
N GLY A 356 17.57 4.69 23.93
CA GLY A 356 18.38 4.52 25.14
C GLY A 356 18.35 3.12 25.75
N ASN A 357 19.28 2.91 26.67
CA ASN A 357 19.59 1.62 27.29
C ASN A 357 18.39 0.94 27.95
N PHE A 358 18.48 -0.39 28.09
CA PHE A 358 17.43 -1.30 28.62
C PHE A 358 16.15 -1.42 27.78
N THR A 359 15.82 -0.43 26.94
CA THR A 359 14.57 -0.37 26.18
C THR A 359 14.36 -1.62 25.32
N SER A 360 13.32 -2.38 25.67
CA SER A 360 12.93 -3.63 25.01
C SER A 360 11.60 -3.44 24.28
N LEU A 361 11.59 -3.70 22.97
CA LEU A 361 10.39 -3.63 22.11
C LEU A 361 10.07 -5.01 21.51
N THR A 362 8.79 -5.35 21.49
CA THR A 362 8.24 -6.42 20.64
C THR A 362 7.19 -5.82 19.72
N ILE A 363 7.36 -6.01 18.41
CA ILE A 363 6.41 -5.61 17.36
C ILE A 363 6.00 -6.88 16.62
N ASP A 364 4.72 -7.23 16.61
CA ASP A 364 4.24 -8.52 16.09
C ASP A 364 2.89 -8.37 15.37
N GLY A 365 2.75 -8.92 14.16
CA GLY A 365 1.48 -8.86 13.40
C GLY A 365 1.06 -7.47 12.88
N CYS A 366 1.94 -6.46 12.98
CA CYS A 366 1.58 -5.07 12.70
C CYS A 366 1.66 -4.72 11.20
N THR A 367 1.04 -3.60 10.82
CA THR A 367 1.27 -2.91 9.54
C THR A 367 1.87 -1.53 9.82
N ILE A 368 3.08 -1.29 9.33
CA ILE A 368 3.86 -0.06 9.53
C ILE A 368 4.32 0.44 8.15
N THR A 369 3.46 1.22 7.49
CA THR A 369 3.63 1.61 6.08
C THR A 369 3.25 3.08 5.85
N GLY A 370 3.88 3.74 4.88
CA GLY A 370 3.56 5.14 4.54
C GLY A 370 3.80 6.15 5.66
N ASN A 371 4.75 5.91 6.56
CA ASN A 371 5.22 6.88 7.57
C ASN A 371 6.48 7.60 7.06
N GLU A 372 6.77 8.79 7.57
CA GLU A 372 7.75 9.72 6.99
C GLU A 372 8.79 10.22 8.02
N ALA A 373 10.04 10.42 7.59
CA ALA A 373 11.11 10.95 8.46
C ALA A 373 12.07 11.91 7.73
N THR A 374 12.29 13.13 8.24
CA THR A 374 13.21 14.11 7.61
C THR A 374 14.70 13.75 7.77
N ASN A 375 15.03 12.77 8.62
CA ASN A 375 16.33 12.11 8.64
C ASN A 375 16.22 10.62 8.32
N TYR A 376 15.75 9.81 9.30
CA TYR A 376 16.00 8.36 9.34
C TYR A 376 14.84 7.56 9.91
N GLY A 377 14.58 6.39 9.33
CA GLY A 377 13.59 5.44 9.83
C GLY A 377 12.18 5.98 9.66
N GLY A 378 11.67 6.01 8.43
CA GLY A 378 10.27 6.35 8.18
C GLY A 378 9.35 5.39 8.95
N GLY A 379 9.57 4.08 8.78
CA GLY A 379 8.85 3.03 9.50
C GLY A 379 9.28 2.88 10.96
N PHE A 380 10.56 2.54 11.18
CA PHE A 380 11.12 2.23 12.49
C PHE A 380 12.51 2.84 12.72
N ALA A 381 12.76 3.32 13.95
CA ALA A 381 14.07 3.76 14.42
C ALA A 381 14.42 3.24 15.83
N ALA A 382 15.68 2.80 16.04
CA ALA A 382 16.23 2.51 17.37
C ALA A 382 17.60 3.16 17.57
N LYS A 383 17.79 3.84 18.71
CA LYS A 383 19.04 4.55 19.03
C LYS A 383 19.49 4.28 20.48
N SER A 384 20.71 3.75 20.62
CA SER A 384 21.35 3.40 21.89
C SER A 384 20.60 2.33 22.72
N ASN A 385 19.78 1.48 22.09
CA ASN A 385 19.10 0.35 22.73
C ASN A 385 20.11 -0.76 23.07
N SER A 386 20.81 -0.56 24.19
CA SER A 386 21.95 -1.36 24.63
C SER A 386 21.86 -1.76 26.11
N GLY A 387 22.65 -2.75 26.51
CA GLY A 387 22.67 -3.29 27.88
C GLY A 387 21.66 -4.41 28.12
N GLU A 388 21.56 -4.83 29.39
CA GLU A 388 20.75 -5.95 29.84
C GLU A 388 19.27 -5.83 29.41
N GLY A 389 18.77 -6.82 28.67
CA GLY A 389 17.36 -6.90 28.21
C GLY A 389 16.97 -5.95 27.07
N ALA A 390 17.87 -5.09 26.61
CA ALA A 390 17.61 -4.14 25.55
C ALA A 390 17.55 -4.79 24.16
N GLY A 391 16.75 -4.21 23.27
CA GLY A 391 16.68 -4.59 21.86
C GLY A 391 15.25 -4.62 21.31
N THR A 392 15.12 -4.74 19.99
CA THR A 392 13.81 -4.83 19.33
C THR A 392 13.66 -6.14 18.58
N THR A 393 12.54 -6.84 18.78
CA THR A 393 12.11 -7.94 17.91
C THR A 393 10.91 -7.51 17.08
N ILE A 394 11.02 -7.62 15.75
CA ILE A 394 9.95 -7.35 14.79
C ILE A 394 9.64 -8.65 14.04
N THR A 395 8.45 -9.19 14.23
CA THR A 395 7.96 -10.43 13.60
C THR A 395 6.62 -10.22 12.91
N ASN A 396 6.33 -11.01 11.87
CA ASN A 396 5.02 -11.08 11.22
C ASN A 396 4.44 -9.70 10.80
N THR A 397 5.31 -8.71 10.57
CA THR A 397 4.94 -7.28 10.49
C THR A 397 5.29 -6.73 9.11
N LYS A 398 4.33 -6.05 8.47
CA LYS A 398 4.51 -5.36 7.20
C LYS A 398 5.20 -4.02 7.45
N LEU A 399 6.53 -4.02 7.44
CA LEU A 399 7.40 -2.85 7.69
C LEU A 399 8.11 -2.46 6.39
N CYS A 400 7.37 -1.79 5.51
CA CYS A 400 7.77 -1.47 4.14
C CYS A 400 7.07 -0.21 3.64
N ASN A 401 7.53 0.36 2.53
CA ASN A 401 6.89 1.50 1.86
C ASN A 401 6.74 2.74 2.79
N ASN A 402 7.68 2.94 3.71
CA ASN A 402 7.85 4.19 4.43
C ASN A 402 8.90 5.07 3.72
N SER A 403 9.01 6.34 4.10
CA SER A 403 9.95 7.29 3.49
C SER A 403 10.88 7.92 4.52
N ALA A 404 12.12 8.17 4.11
CA ALA A 404 13.06 8.99 4.87
C ALA A 404 13.94 9.82 3.94
N ASP A 405 14.20 11.08 4.26
CA ASP A 405 14.90 12.01 3.36
C ASP A 405 16.41 11.74 3.27
N LYS A 406 17.06 11.31 4.37
CA LYS A 406 18.52 11.11 4.39
C LYS A 406 18.95 9.66 4.22
N ALA A 407 18.33 8.71 4.90
CA ALA A 407 18.68 7.29 4.84
C ALA A 407 17.64 6.44 5.56
N ALA A 408 17.72 5.11 5.42
CA ALA A 408 16.94 4.14 6.21
C ALA A 408 15.41 4.35 6.08
N SER A 409 14.86 4.24 4.88
CA SER A 409 13.43 4.47 4.63
C SER A 409 12.51 3.65 5.56
N ASP A 410 12.81 2.38 5.81
CA ASP A 410 11.98 1.51 6.68
C ASP A 410 12.59 1.25 8.06
N VAL A 411 13.90 0.96 8.17
CA VAL A 411 14.55 0.60 9.45
C VAL A 411 15.88 1.33 9.64
N TYR A 412 15.94 2.19 10.66
CA TYR A 412 17.16 2.82 11.15
C TYR A 412 17.60 2.24 12.50
N LEU A 413 18.87 1.84 12.60
CA LEU A 413 19.48 1.38 13.86
C LEU A 413 20.79 2.13 14.11
N ASN A 414 21.04 2.51 15.36
CA ASN A 414 22.28 3.17 15.77
C ASN A 414 22.62 2.76 17.22
N GLY A 415 23.69 2.01 17.45
CA GLY A 415 24.05 1.53 18.79
C GLY A 415 23.00 0.61 19.44
N SER A 416 22.25 -0.15 18.63
CA SER A 416 20.98 -0.79 19.02
C SER A 416 20.84 -2.22 18.52
N VAL A 417 20.48 -3.15 19.41
CA VAL A 417 20.24 -4.56 19.05
C VAL A 417 18.85 -4.73 18.39
N ALA A 418 18.77 -5.48 17.30
CA ALA A 418 17.50 -5.78 16.64
C ALA A 418 17.43 -7.16 15.98
N LYS A 419 16.21 -7.68 15.82
CA LYS A 419 15.89 -8.88 15.04
C LYS A 419 14.63 -8.62 14.21
N LEU A 420 14.71 -8.91 12.91
CA LEU A 420 13.61 -8.76 11.95
C LEU A 420 13.20 -10.12 11.37
N SER A 421 11.96 -10.23 10.88
CA SER A 421 11.56 -11.23 9.85
C SER A 421 12.25 -10.95 8.51
N ALA A 422 12.22 -11.89 7.56
CA ALA A 422 12.69 -11.61 6.20
C ALA A 422 11.69 -10.68 5.49
N ALA A 423 12.18 -9.74 4.68
CA ALA A 423 11.32 -8.74 4.04
C ALA A 423 10.27 -9.37 3.10
N LYS A 424 10.65 -10.43 2.38
CA LYS A 424 9.76 -11.23 1.53
C LYS A 424 8.56 -11.85 2.26
N ASP A 425 8.67 -12.10 3.57
CA ASP A 425 7.62 -12.75 4.35
C ASP A 425 6.40 -11.81 4.55
N MET A 426 6.51 -10.53 4.17
CA MET A 426 5.42 -9.55 4.17
C MET A 426 4.42 -9.73 3.02
N ASP A 427 4.85 -10.38 1.93
CA ASP A 427 4.14 -10.51 0.64
C ASP A 427 3.62 -9.20 0.01
N GLU A 428 4.34 -8.09 0.26
CA GLU A 428 3.99 -6.75 -0.21
C GLU A 428 4.72 -6.34 -1.50
N LEU A 429 4.14 -5.38 -2.23
CA LEU A 429 4.79 -4.73 -3.38
C LEU A 429 5.63 -3.53 -2.92
N TYR A 430 6.80 -3.36 -3.52
CA TYR A 430 7.62 -2.16 -3.31
C TYR A 430 7.08 -0.99 -4.14
N LEU A 431 6.65 0.08 -3.47
CA LEU A 431 6.05 1.27 -4.11
C LEU A 431 7.03 2.42 -4.32
N GLY A 432 8.28 2.28 -3.84
CA GLY A 432 9.32 3.29 -3.99
C GLY A 432 10.05 3.25 -5.34
N LYS A 433 10.98 4.18 -5.51
CA LYS A 433 11.94 4.25 -6.63
C LYS A 433 13.16 3.34 -6.35
N PRO A 434 13.95 2.97 -7.37
CA PRO A 434 13.83 3.30 -8.80
C PRO A 434 12.78 2.44 -9.56
N ASP A 435 12.45 2.87 -10.77
CA ASP A 435 11.32 2.32 -11.55
C ASP A 435 11.47 0.85 -11.96
N ASP A 436 12.69 0.30 -12.03
CA ASP A 436 12.91 -1.12 -12.33
C ASP A 436 12.48 -2.08 -11.21
N VAL A 437 12.18 -1.53 -10.03
CA VAL A 437 11.71 -2.25 -8.83
C VAL A 437 10.37 -1.76 -8.28
N THR A 438 9.83 -0.66 -8.81
CA THR A 438 8.49 -0.19 -8.45
C THR A 438 7.42 -1.21 -8.89
N ASN A 439 6.46 -1.49 -8.01
CA ASN A 439 5.43 -2.53 -8.14
C ASN A 439 5.96 -3.98 -8.26
N LYS A 440 7.22 -4.24 -7.89
CA LYS A 440 7.76 -5.61 -7.75
C LYS A 440 7.53 -6.14 -6.34
N LYS A 441 7.42 -7.47 -6.17
CA LYS A 441 7.36 -8.07 -4.83
C LYS A 441 8.65 -7.80 -4.07
N ILE A 442 8.52 -7.43 -2.80
CA ILE A 442 9.65 -7.30 -1.88
C ILE A 442 10.30 -8.67 -1.71
N ASP A 443 11.63 -8.75 -1.89
CA ASP A 443 12.41 -10.00 -1.77
C ASP A 443 13.43 -9.96 -0.63
N GLY A 444 13.88 -8.76 -0.21
CA GLY A 444 14.99 -8.61 0.73
C GLY A 444 15.05 -7.27 1.45
N TRP A 445 15.89 -7.22 2.48
CA TRP A 445 16.28 -5.99 3.17
C TRP A 445 17.51 -5.40 2.46
N TYR A 446 17.42 -4.18 1.94
CA TYR A 446 18.51 -3.55 1.18
C TYR A 446 19.11 -2.35 1.90
N LEU A 447 20.41 -2.10 1.67
CA LEU A 447 21.12 -0.96 2.23
C LEU A 447 20.67 0.37 1.61
N ASP A 448 20.15 1.27 2.45
CA ASP A 448 19.65 2.60 2.07
C ASP A 448 20.43 3.69 2.84
N ASN A 449 21.71 3.88 2.49
CA ASN A 449 22.68 4.66 3.26
C ASN A 449 22.67 6.17 2.92
N GLU A 450 23.18 7.02 3.83
CA GLU A 450 23.25 8.48 3.67
C GLU A 450 23.93 8.91 2.33
N ASP A 451 25.09 8.33 2.01
CA ASP A 451 25.83 8.63 0.77
C ASP A 451 25.40 7.79 -0.45
N SER A 452 24.44 6.87 -0.28
CA SER A 452 23.99 5.95 -1.33
C SER A 452 22.57 5.46 -1.04
N ARG A 453 21.58 6.27 -1.40
CA ARG A 453 20.17 5.92 -1.27
C ARG A 453 19.80 4.77 -2.20
N TYR A 454 19.03 3.82 -1.68
CA TYR A 454 18.49 2.73 -2.49
C TYR A 454 17.72 3.26 -3.71
N ALA A 455 16.92 4.31 -3.51
CA ALA A 455 16.15 5.00 -4.54
C ALA A 455 16.97 5.57 -5.72
N THR A 456 18.29 5.69 -5.56
CA THR A 456 19.22 6.18 -6.59
C THR A 456 20.29 5.16 -7.00
N GLN A 457 20.30 3.96 -6.41
CA GLN A 457 21.29 2.91 -6.72
C GLN A 457 20.97 2.21 -8.04
N ALA A 458 21.99 2.04 -8.89
CA ALA A 458 21.95 1.09 -10.00
C ALA A 458 21.70 -0.35 -9.47
N LYS A 459 21.10 -1.23 -10.29
CA LYS A 459 20.73 -2.61 -9.91
C LYS A 459 21.92 -3.37 -9.31
N GLU A 460 23.12 -3.13 -9.83
CA GLU A 460 24.39 -3.74 -9.42
C GLU A 460 24.81 -3.28 -8.02
N GLN A 461 24.55 -2.02 -7.67
CA GLN A 461 24.94 -1.38 -6.40
C GLN A 461 24.01 -1.75 -5.23
N ARG A 462 22.81 -2.29 -5.50
CA ARG A 462 21.85 -2.70 -4.47
C ARG A 462 22.36 -3.94 -3.73
N ASN A 463 22.75 -3.75 -2.47
CA ASN A 463 23.30 -4.79 -1.61
C ASN A 463 22.25 -5.23 -0.59
N GLU A 464 21.96 -6.53 -0.53
CA GLU A 464 21.09 -7.14 0.47
C GLU A 464 21.81 -7.24 1.84
N TYR A 465 21.09 -6.99 2.93
CA TYR A 465 21.58 -7.07 4.30
C TYR A 465 21.16 -8.40 4.96
N ALA A 466 21.87 -9.48 4.66
CA ALA A 466 21.52 -10.84 5.11
C ALA A 466 21.46 -11.06 6.64
N ASN A 467 22.07 -10.17 7.44
CA ASN A 467 22.21 -10.34 8.90
C ASN A 467 21.00 -9.84 9.72
N TYR A 468 19.86 -9.53 9.07
CA TYR A 468 18.66 -8.95 9.70
C TYR A 468 18.09 -9.73 10.89
N ALA A 469 18.35 -11.04 10.98
CA ALA A 469 17.85 -11.91 12.04
C ALA A 469 18.61 -11.78 13.38
N SER A 470 19.76 -11.10 13.43
CA SER A 470 20.59 -10.93 14.63
C SER A 470 21.51 -9.70 14.52
N ILE A 471 20.93 -8.50 14.47
CA ILE A 471 21.67 -7.24 14.37
C ILE A 471 22.21 -6.86 15.75
N GLY A 472 23.55 -6.81 15.87
CA GLY A 472 24.24 -6.35 17.07
C GLY A 472 24.20 -4.83 17.23
N SER A 473 24.60 -4.34 18.41
CA SER A 473 24.63 -2.90 18.73
C SER A 473 25.81 -2.12 18.09
N ASP A 474 26.49 -2.69 17.09
CA ASP A 474 27.75 -2.16 16.57
C ASP A 474 27.51 -1.21 15.39
N GLY A 475 27.73 0.09 15.62
CA GLY A 475 27.64 1.13 14.58
C GLY A 475 26.21 1.54 14.23
N LYS A 476 25.98 1.80 12.93
CA LYS A 476 24.68 2.17 12.35
C LYS A 476 24.27 1.14 11.28
N VAL A 477 22.96 0.92 11.12
CA VAL A 477 22.37 0.15 10.03
C VAL A 477 21.21 0.94 9.41
N TYR A 478 21.11 0.92 8.09
CA TYR A 478 20.12 1.68 7.33
C TYR A 478 19.46 0.76 6.28
N LEU A 479 18.18 0.43 6.45
CA LEU A 479 17.49 -0.52 5.59
C LEU A 479 16.21 0.04 4.95
N VAL A 480 15.89 -0.52 3.78
CA VAL A 480 14.59 -0.47 3.12
C VAL A 480 14.14 -1.90 2.81
N ALA A 481 12.84 -2.18 2.91
CA ALA A 481 12.26 -3.44 2.42
C ALA A 481 11.93 -3.26 0.93
N ALA A 482 12.66 -3.94 0.04
CA ALA A 482 12.57 -3.71 -1.40
C ALA A 482 12.89 -4.97 -2.22
N ALA A 483 13.24 -4.81 -3.50
CA ALA A 483 13.39 -5.91 -4.46
C ALA A 483 14.70 -5.82 -5.26
N LYS A 484 15.30 -6.94 -5.65
CA LYS A 484 16.34 -7.01 -6.68
C LYS A 484 16.00 -8.16 -7.64
N PRO A 485 14.93 -8.00 -8.45
CA PRO A 485 14.44 -9.07 -9.30
C PRO A 485 15.54 -9.55 -10.24
N SER A 486 15.63 -10.87 -10.37
CA SER A 486 16.50 -11.54 -11.34
C SER A 486 15.93 -11.37 -12.74
N LEU A 487 16.00 -10.14 -13.25
CA LEU A 487 15.63 -9.80 -14.62
C LEU A 487 16.70 -10.29 -15.60
N VAL A 488 16.24 -10.96 -16.65
CA VAL A 488 17.01 -11.44 -17.81
C VAL A 488 16.38 -10.89 -19.10
N LYS A 489 17.16 -10.84 -20.17
CA LYS A 489 16.84 -10.15 -21.40
C LYS A 489 16.23 -11.10 -22.43
N ILE A 490 15.02 -10.81 -22.90
CA ILE A 490 14.39 -11.55 -24.00
C ILE A 490 14.36 -10.63 -25.22
N THR A 491 15.06 -11.05 -26.27
CA THR A 491 15.22 -10.29 -27.52
C THR A 491 14.60 -11.08 -28.68
N PHE A 492 13.70 -10.47 -29.44
CA PHE A 492 13.14 -11.03 -30.66
C PHE A 492 13.79 -10.36 -31.88
N ALA A 493 14.38 -11.15 -32.78
CA ALA A 493 15.21 -10.66 -33.87
C ALA A 493 14.95 -11.39 -35.19
N ASN A 494 15.51 -10.90 -36.30
CA ASN A 494 15.49 -11.56 -37.60
C ASN A 494 16.45 -12.77 -37.68
N GLU A 495 16.50 -13.42 -38.84
CA GLU A 495 17.23 -14.69 -39.09
C GLU A 495 18.74 -14.61 -38.78
N ASP A 496 19.40 -13.48 -39.09
CA ASP A 496 20.81 -13.26 -38.76
C ASP A 496 21.02 -12.63 -37.37
N GLY A 497 20.05 -11.88 -36.85
CA GLY A 497 20.11 -11.17 -35.58
C GLY A 497 20.52 -9.70 -35.70
N THR A 498 20.60 -9.14 -36.90
CA THR A 498 20.95 -7.73 -37.16
C THR A 498 19.79 -6.76 -36.92
N THR A 499 18.55 -7.24 -37.04
CA THR A 499 17.32 -6.44 -36.86
C THR A 499 16.56 -6.96 -35.66
N ILE A 500 16.30 -6.08 -34.68
CA ILE A 500 15.53 -6.38 -33.48
C ILE A 500 14.08 -5.95 -33.69
N TYR A 501 13.13 -6.86 -33.47
CA TYR A 501 11.69 -6.61 -33.54
C TYR A 501 11.13 -6.14 -32.19
N SER A 502 11.60 -6.73 -31.09
CA SER A 502 11.37 -6.25 -29.72
C SER A 502 12.46 -6.75 -28.78
N GLU A 503 12.63 -6.06 -27.66
CA GLU A 503 13.61 -6.41 -26.63
C GLU A 503 13.11 -5.88 -25.28
N ASP A 504 13.02 -6.76 -24.28
CA ASP A 504 12.49 -6.39 -22.95
C ASP A 504 13.07 -7.28 -21.84
N TRP A 505 12.87 -6.88 -20.58
CA TRP A 505 13.43 -7.52 -19.38
C TRP A 505 12.36 -8.25 -18.58
N TYR A 506 12.50 -9.58 -18.49
CA TYR A 506 11.55 -10.45 -17.80
C TYR A 506 12.17 -11.10 -16.56
N GLU A 507 11.34 -11.44 -15.58
CA GLU A 507 11.80 -12.12 -14.36
C GLU A 507 12.03 -13.60 -14.64
N ILE A 508 13.10 -14.18 -14.09
CA ILE A 508 13.29 -15.63 -14.11
C ILE A 508 12.08 -16.31 -13.45
N GLY A 509 11.36 -17.12 -14.22
CA GLY A 509 10.10 -17.77 -13.84
C GLY A 509 8.85 -17.23 -14.56
N THR A 510 8.93 -16.08 -15.27
CA THR A 510 7.82 -15.59 -16.12
C THR A 510 7.41 -16.65 -17.14
N LYS A 511 6.09 -16.84 -17.33
CA LYS A 511 5.56 -17.88 -18.22
C LYS A 511 5.59 -17.48 -19.69
N ALA A 512 5.74 -18.47 -20.57
CA ALA A 512 5.83 -18.26 -22.02
C ALA A 512 4.64 -17.48 -22.61
N ASP A 513 3.44 -17.63 -22.04
CA ASP A 513 2.21 -16.91 -22.43
C ASP A 513 2.12 -15.46 -21.88
N GLN A 514 3.03 -15.08 -20.99
CA GLN A 514 3.19 -13.72 -20.45
C GLN A 514 4.27 -12.91 -21.18
N ILE A 515 5.02 -13.53 -22.10
CA ILE A 515 6.04 -12.86 -22.91
C ILE A 515 5.35 -12.14 -24.08
N THR A 516 5.65 -10.85 -24.27
CA THR A 516 5.09 -10.06 -25.38
C THR A 516 5.83 -10.40 -26.69
N VAL A 517 5.25 -11.31 -27.46
CA VAL A 517 5.78 -11.77 -28.76
C VAL A 517 5.42 -10.77 -29.87
N PRO A 518 6.39 -10.22 -30.63
CA PRO A 518 6.10 -9.33 -31.75
C PRO A 518 5.62 -10.14 -32.98
N ALA A 519 4.99 -9.45 -33.94
CA ALA A 519 4.74 -9.99 -35.27
C ALA A 519 5.89 -9.60 -36.22
N PRO A 520 6.84 -10.50 -36.53
CA PRO A 520 8.03 -10.15 -37.31
C PRO A 520 7.71 -10.07 -38.81
N THR A 521 8.33 -9.11 -39.49
CA THR A 521 8.18 -8.91 -40.94
C THR A 521 9.55 -8.89 -41.63
N LYS A 522 9.58 -9.24 -42.91
CA LYS A 522 10.79 -9.24 -43.75
C LYS A 522 10.44 -8.66 -45.13
N PRO A 523 11.17 -7.64 -45.62
CA PRO A 523 10.92 -7.08 -46.94
C PRO A 523 11.09 -8.12 -48.05
N SER A 524 10.17 -8.11 -49.01
CA SER A 524 10.20 -8.96 -50.20
C SER A 524 11.26 -8.52 -51.21
N ASP A 525 11.91 -9.48 -51.90
CA ASP A 525 12.88 -9.23 -52.97
C ASP A 525 12.22 -9.28 -54.37
N ASP A 526 12.99 -9.14 -55.45
CA ASP A 526 12.46 -9.11 -56.83
C ASP A 526 11.70 -10.40 -57.23
N LYS A 527 11.95 -11.54 -56.56
CA LYS A 527 11.39 -12.85 -56.90
C LYS A 527 10.49 -13.42 -55.80
N TYR A 528 10.76 -13.13 -54.52
CA TYR A 528 10.07 -13.75 -53.39
C TYR A 528 9.47 -12.74 -52.39
N ASP A 529 8.29 -13.06 -51.90
CA ASP A 529 7.78 -12.58 -50.61
C ASP A 529 8.24 -13.49 -49.47
N TYR A 530 8.35 -12.93 -48.26
CA TYR A 530 8.81 -13.64 -47.07
C TYR A 530 7.72 -13.68 -46.01
N VAL A 531 7.06 -14.84 -45.89
CA VAL A 531 6.00 -15.08 -44.89
C VAL A 531 6.65 -15.63 -43.63
N PHE A 532 6.32 -15.07 -42.45
CA PHE A 532 6.79 -15.61 -41.18
C PHE A 532 6.25 -17.03 -40.96
N ASP A 533 7.14 -17.95 -40.57
CA ASP A 533 6.82 -19.36 -40.36
C ASP A 533 6.80 -19.70 -38.86
N SER A 534 7.92 -19.44 -38.19
CA SER A 534 8.14 -19.79 -36.79
C SER A 534 9.29 -18.98 -36.19
N TRP A 535 9.35 -18.93 -34.86
CA TRP A 535 10.60 -18.65 -34.16
C TRP A 535 11.49 -19.89 -34.20
N HIS A 536 12.81 -19.73 -34.27
CA HIS A 536 13.79 -20.81 -34.45
C HIS A 536 13.83 -21.86 -33.31
N THR A 537 13.19 -21.56 -32.19
CA THR A 537 12.88 -22.47 -31.10
C THR A 537 11.50 -22.08 -30.54
N ALA A 538 10.85 -23.01 -29.84
CA ALA A 538 9.64 -22.69 -29.09
C ALA A 538 9.93 -21.60 -28.04
N ILE A 539 8.94 -20.75 -27.76
CA ILE A 539 9.01 -19.77 -26.68
C ILE A 539 8.71 -20.51 -25.38
N GLU A 540 9.68 -20.51 -24.47
CA GLU A 540 9.63 -21.23 -23.20
C GLU A 540 9.62 -20.26 -22.01
N ASP A 541 9.37 -20.80 -20.81
CA ASP A 541 9.42 -20.04 -19.56
C ASP A 541 10.81 -19.39 -19.37
N VAL A 542 10.80 -18.16 -18.85
CA VAL A 542 12.00 -17.33 -18.74
C VAL A 542 12.98 -17.92 -17.73
N THR A 543 14.13 -18.39 -18.21
CA THR A 543 15.19 -19.01 -17.37
C THR A 543 16.57 -18.35 -17.50
N GLY A 544 16.76 -17.50 -18.51
CA GLY A 544 18.03 -16.84 -18.83
C GLY A 544 17.85 -15.83 -19.97
N ASP A 545 18.94 -15.20 -20.39
CA ASP A 545 18.93 -14.33 -21.58
C ASP A 545 18.72 -15.19 -22.85
N VAL A 546 17.73 -14.84 -23.69
CA VAL A 546 17.38 -15.60 -24.90
C VAL A 546 17.12 -14.68 -26.09
N VAL A 547 17.69 -15.04 -27.25
CA VAL A 547 17.45 -14.35 -28.53
C VAL A 547 16.59 -15.24 -29.44
N TYR A 548 15.29 -14.96 -29.51
CA TYR A 548 14.37 -15.63 -30.42
C TYR A 548 14.53 -15.05 -31.84
N LYS A 549 15.15 -15.83 -32.74
CA LYS A 549 15.26 -15.47 -34.17
C LYS A 549 14.04 -15.93 -34.96
N ALA A 550 13.46 -15.05 -35.76
CA ALA A 550 12.38 -15.37 -36.69
C ALA A 550 12.90 -16.22 -37.86
N GLN A 551 12.03 -17.03 -38.45
CA GLN A 551 12.28 -17.81 -39.66
C GLN A 551 11.21 -17.48 -40.70
N PHE A 552 11.60 -17.31 -41.96
CA PHE A 552 10.68 -16.96 -43.02
C PHE A 552 10.63 -18.01 -44.14
N LYS A 553 9.41 -18.44 -44.48
CA LYS A 553 9.16 -19.16 -45.74
C LYS A 553 9.20 -18.16 -46.88
N LYS A 554 10.12 -18.38 -47.83
CA LYS A 554 10.10 -17.70 -49.12
C LYS A 554 8.96 -18.27 -49.97
N VAL A 555 8.21 -17.37 -50.63
CA VAL A 555 7.10 -17.68 -51.52
C VAL A 555 7.30 -16.87 -52.79
N PHE A 556 7.07 -17.42 -53.99
CA PHE A 556 7.20 -16.62 -55.21
C PHE A 556 6.17 -15.49 -55.21
N LYS A 557 6.59 -14.27 -55.57
CA LYS A 557 5.69 -13.13 -55.78
C LYS A 557 4.64 -13.39 -56.87
N ASN A 558 5.08 -14.09 -57.91
CA ASN A 558 4.26 -14.46 -59.06
C ASN A 558 4.66 -15.88 -59.49
N PHE A 559 3.66 -16.69 -59.77
CA PHE A 559 3.75 -18.00 -60.41
C PHE A 559 3.24 -17.90 -61.86
N SER A 560 3.71 -18.80 -62.71
CA SER A 560 3.32 -18.85 -64.14
C SER A 560 2.85 -20.25 -64.53
N ALA A 561 1.97 -20.39 -65.52
CA ALA A 561 1.65 -21.70 -66.08
C ALA A 561 2.62 -22.08 -67.21
N LYS A 562 3.14 -23.31 -67.16
CA LYS A 562 4.09 -23.88 -68.14
C LYS A 562 3.52 -25.16 -68.72
N TYR A 563 3.55 -25.27 -70.04
CA TYR A 563 2.96 -26.39 -70.75
C TYR A 563 4.06 -27.23 -71.39
N THR A 564 3.93 -28.54 -71.27
CA THR A 564 4.81 -29.52 -71.93
C THR A 564 3.95 -30.52 -72.70
N PHE A 565 4.46 -31.04 -73.81
CA PHE A 565 3.76 -32.06 -74.59
C PHE A 565 4.56 -33.36 -74.69
N SER A 566 3.86 -34.49 -74.56
CA SER A 566 4.40 -35.84 -74.70
C SER A 566 3.62 -36.67 -75.72
N SER A 567 4.29 -37.63 -76.34
CA SER A 567 3.64 -38.62 -77.21
C SER A 567 3.20 -39.83 -76.39
N THR A 568 1.95 -40.22 -76.56
CA THR A 568 1.39 -41.50 -76.06
C THR A 568 1.51 -42.63 -77.08
N SER A 569 2.00 -42.33 -78.29
CA SER A 569 2.24 -43.31 -79.34
C SER A 569 3.70 -43.77 -79.27
N SER A 570 3.90 -45.03 -78.89
CA SER A 570 5.24 -45.65 -78.83
C SER A 570 6.02 -45.44 -80.12
N ASP A 571 7.32 -45.14 -79.96
CA ASP A 571 8.29 -44.94 -81.04
C ASP A 571 8.00 -43.78 -82.02
N LYS A 572 7.10 -42.86 -81.67
CA LYS A 572 6.83 -41.64 -82.45
C LYS A 572 7.06 -40.38 -81.62
N GLN A 573 8.04 -39.57 -82.01
CA GLN A 573 8.27 -38.23 -81.45
C GLN A 573 7.24 -37.22 -81.95
N LEU A 574 6.98 -36.17 -81.17
CA LEU A 574 6.09 -35.08 -81.57
C LEU A 574 6.75 -34.21 -82.66
N PRO A 575 6.04 -33.88 -83.75
CA PRO A 575 6.54 -32.99 -84.79
C PRO A 575 6.50 -31.52 -84.31
N ASN A 576 7.28 -30.67 -84.97
CA ASN A 576 7.38 -29.24 -84.63
C ASN A 576 6.01 -28.54 -84.69
N GLU A 577 5.14 -28.98 -85.59
CA GLU A 577 3.78 -28.50 -85.78
C GLU A 577 2.89 -28.75 -84.55
N VAL A 578 3.13 -29.81 -83.78
CA VAL A 578 2.45 -30.07 -82.49
C VAL A 578 3.08 -29.29 -81.35
N LEU A 579 4.40 -29.10 -81.36
CA LEU A 579 5.08 -28.26 -80.36
C LEU A 579 4.73 -26.77 -80.54
N ALA A 580 4.46 -26.32 -81.77
CA ALA A 580 4.04 -24.96 -82.10
C ALA A 580 2.64 -24.59 -81.59
N VAL A 581 1.80 -25.56 -81.18
CA VAL A 581 0.46 -25.29 -80.63
C VAL A 581 0.40 -25.30 -79.09
N LEU A 582 1.56 -25.42 -78.41
CA LEU A 582 1.68 -25.21 -76.96
C LEU A 582 0.99 -23.90 -76.54
N PRO A 583 0.14 -23.90 -75.50
CA PRO A 583 -0.39 -22.67 -74.96
C PRO A 583 0.73 -21.81 -74.39
N LYS A 584 0.58 -20.49 -74.54
CA LYS A 584 1.37 -19.52 -73.79
C LYS A 584 0.45 -18.80 -72.82
N ASP A 585 0.66 -19.03 -71.54
CA ASP A 585 0.08 -18.18 -70.52
C ASP A 585 0.82 -16.83 -70.44
N THR A 586 0.10 -15.79 -70.07
CA THR A 586 0.66 -14.46 -69.78
C THR A 586 0.09 -13.87 -68.49
N ASN A 587 -0.71 -14.65 -67.74
CA ASN A 587 -1.15 -14.27 -66.41
C ASN A 587 0.00 -14.50 -65.41
N ASN A 588 0.10 -13.59 -64.44
CA ASN A 588 0.87 -13.79 -63.23
C ASN A 588 -0.11 -14.22 -62.13
N TYR A 589 0.13 -15.38 -61.53
CA TYR A 589 -0.68 -15.92 -60.44
C TYR A 589 -0.02 -15.63 -59.09
N VAL A 590 -0.78 -15.23 -58.08
CA VAL A 590 -0.26 -15.06 -56.70
C VAL A 590 -0.35 -16.39 -55.92
N TYR A 591 0.28 -16.43 -54.75
CA TYR A 591 0.25 -17.62 -53.90
C TYR A 591 -1.18 -18.02 -53.51
N ASN A 592 -1.46 -19.33 -53.61
CA ASN A 592 -2.78 -19.96 -53.47
C ASN A 592 -3.80 -19.70 -54.61
N ASP A 593 -3.45 -19.03 -55.71
CA ASP A 593 -4.35 -18.92 -56.87
C ASP A 593 -4.63 -20.28 -57.52
N ALA A 594 -5.82 -20.45 -58.09
CA ALA A 594 -6.19 -21.62 -58.86
C ALA A 594 -5.79 -21.48 -60.34
N VAL A 595 -4.59 -21.95 -60.69
CA VAL A 595 -4.11 -22.02 -62.08
C VAL A 595 -4.92 -23.08 -62.83
N SER A 596 -5.58 -22.70 -63.92
CA SER A 596 -6.40 -23.60 -64.74
C SER A 596 -5.74 -23.85 -66.09
N ALA A 597 -5.75 -25.10 -66.56
CA ALA A 597 -5.00 -25.50 -67.76
C ALA A 597 -5.61 -24.89 -69.04
N ILE A 598 -4.86 -24.03 -69.73
CA ILE A 598 -5.27 -23.46 -71.01
C ILE A 598 -5.19 -24.54 -72.08
N THR A 599 -6.30 -24.85 -72.74
CA THR A 599 -6.34 -25.80 -73.88
C THR A 599 -5.57 -25.22 -75.08
N PRO A 600 -4.76 -26.02 -75.80
CA PRO A 600 -4.04 -25.53 -76.98
C PRO A 600 -4.96 -25.03 -78.09
N HIS A 601 -4.48 -24.05 -78.85
CA HIS A 601 -5.29 -23.36 -79.87
C HIS A 601 -5.70 -24.25 -81.06
N GLN A 602 -5.03 -25.40 -81.22
CA GLN A 602 -5.48 -26.54 -82.01
C GLN A 602 -5.36 -27.81 -81.16
N THR A 603 -6.39 -28.66 -81.20
CA THR A 603 -6.40 -29.99 -80.56
C THR A 603 -6.21 -31.13 -81.57
N THR A 604 -6.07 -30.81 -82.85
CA THR A 604 -5.77 -31.74 -83.95
C THR A 604 -4.77 -31.11 -84.91
N VAL A 605 -3.68 -31.80 -85.22
CA VAL A 605 -2.64 -31.34 -86.15
C VAL A 605 -2.40 -32.41 -87.22
N ASP A 606 -2.76 -32.11 -88.46
CA ASP A 606 -2.51 -32.97 -89.61
C ASP A 606 -1.06 -32.88 -90.07
N VAL A 607 -0.42 -34.03 -90.28
CA VAL A 607 0.89 -34.17 -90.92
C VAL A 607 0.81 -35.16 -92.08
N ALA A 608 1.86 -35.27 -92.89
CA ALA A 608 1.85 -36.02 -94.15
C ALA A 608 1.31 -37.47 -94.03
N ASN A 609 1.64 -38.15 -92.92
CA ASN A 609 1.37 -39.58 -92.72
C ASN A 609 0.24 -39.88 -91.71
N GLY A 610 -0.46 -38.87 -91.18
CA GLY A 610 -1.45 -39.05 -90.11
C GLY A 610 -1.82 -37.77 -89.38
N THR A 611 -2.71 -37.89 -88.41
CA THR A 611 -3.19 -36.78 -87.58
C THR A 611 -2.75 -36.99 -86.13
N TRP A 612 -2.19 -35.96 -85.50
CA TRP A 612 -1.99 -35.91 -84.05
C TRP A 612 -3.22 -35.33 -83.38
N ILE A 613 -3.70 -35.98 -82.32
CA ILE A 613 -4.88 -35.59 -81.54
C ILE A 613 -4.45 -35.32 -80.09
N PHE A 614 -4.90 -34.21 -79.53
CA PHE A 614 -4.67 -33.86 -78.12
C PHE A 614 -5.59 -34.69 -77.23
N MET A 615 -5.01 -35.35 -76.23
CA MET A 615 -5.69 -36.25 -75.29
C MET A 615 -6.07 -35.58 -73.96
N GLY A 616 -5.67 -34.32 -73.75
CA GLY A 616 -5.85 -33.58 -72.49
C GLY A 616 -4.55 -33.39 -71.71
N TYR A 617 -4.65 -32.66 -70.60
CA TYR A 617 -3.59 -32.49 -69.60
C TYR A 617 -3.68 -33.55 -68.50
N ASP A 618 -2.61 -33.70 -67.72
CA ASP A 618 -2.57 -34.60 -66.56
C ASP A 618 -3.46 -34.13 -65.38
N ARG A 619 -3.87 -32.86 -65.40
CA ARG A 619 -4.83 -32.24 -64.47
C ARG A 619 -5.48 -31.01 -65.12
N ASP A 620 -6.74 -30.73 -64.77
CA ASP A 620 -7.48 -29.56 -65.28
C ASP A 620 -7.07 -28.25 -64.58
N SER A 621 -6.58 -28.33 -63.34
CA SER A 621 -6.09 -27.19 -62.56
C SER A 621 -5.08 -27.60 -61.48
N ALA A 622 -4.37 -26.61 -60.92
CA ALA A 622 -3.49 -26.74 -59.76
C ALA A 622 -3.43 -25.43 -58.96
N ILE A 623 -3.17 -25.52 -57.65
CA ILE A 623 -2.95 -24.35 -56.79
C ILE A 623 -1.52 -23.82 -57.03
N ALA A 624 -1.35 -22.49 -57.13
CA ALA A 624 -0.06 -21.83 -57.23
C ALA A 624 0.67 -21.82 -55.87
N ASP A 625 1.54 -22.80 -55.63
CA ASP A 625 2.28 -22.95 -54.38
C ASP A 625 3.70 -23.52 -54.58
N MET A 626 4.45 -23.59 -53.47
CA MET A 626 5.85 -24.04 -53.45
C MET A 626 6.04 -25.56 -53.69
N THR A 627 4.96 -26.32 -53.91
CA THR A 627 4.94 -27.77 -54.15
C THR A 627 4.50 -28.13 -55.57
N THR A 628 3.67 -27.29 -56.19
CA THR A 628 3.19 -27.47 -57.57
C THR A 628 4.08 -26.79 -58.62
N ALA A 629 4.88 -25.80 -58.21
CA ALA A 629 5.76 -25.03 -59.08
C ALA A 629 7.20 -25.57 -59.14
N ASP A 630 7.86 -25.39 -60.29
CA ASP A 630 9.30 -25.65 -60.44
C ASP A 630 10.19 -24.54 -59.82
N SER A 631 11.51 -24.70 -59.89
CA SER A 631 12.50 -23.75 -59.33
C SER A 631 12.51 -22.36 -59.99
N GLU A 632 11.86 -22.21 -61.14
CA GLU A 632 11.67 -20.93 -61.82
C GLU A 632 10.40 -20.22 -61.35
N GLY A 633 9.41 -20.97 -60.85
CA GLY A 633 8.09 -20.49 -60.41
C GLY A 633 6.94 -21.01 -61.27
N ASN A 634 7.19 -22.02 -62.11
CA ASN A 634 6.19 -22.47 -63.07
C ASN A 634 5.38 -23.68 -62.58
N VAL A 635 4.07 -23.51 -62.47
CA VAL A 635 3.10 -24.61 -62.33
C VAL A 635 3.02 -25.32 -63.68
N THR A 636 3.46 -26.58 -63.73
CA THR A 636 3.59 -27.31 -65.01
C THR A 636 2.43 -28.27 -65.27
N PHE A 637 1.84 -28.17 -66.47
CA PHE A 637 0.83 -29.09 -67.00
C PHE A 637 1.43 -29.94 -68.13
N ALA A 638 1.23 -31.26 -68.05
CA ALA A 638 1.76 -32.24 -68.99
C ALA A 638 0.68 -32.74 -69.95
N GLY A 639 0.68 -32.21 -71.17
CA GLY A 639 -0.32 -32.48 -72.19
C GLY A 639 0.04 -33.70 -73.04
N SER A 640 -0.87 -34.66 -73.12
CA SER A 640 -0.67 -35.89 -73.89
C SER A 640 -1.20 -35.75 -75.32
N TRP A 641 -0.43 -36.22 -76.31
CA TRP A 641 -0.85 -36.31 -77.72
C TRP A 641 -0.78 -37.75 -78.24
N LYS A 642 -1.65 -38.09 -79.19
CA LYS A 642 -1.74 -39.42 -79.81
C LYS A 642 -1.75 -39.31 -81.33
N PHE A 643 -0.97 -40.14 -82.01
CA PHE A 643 -0.94 -40.20 -83.47
C PHE A 643 -1.95 -41.21 -84.02
N VAL A 644 -2.59 -40.87 -85.14
CA VAL A 644 -3.49 -41.73 -85.91
C VAL A 644 -2.99 -41.77 -87.37
N GLU A 645 -2.65 -42.96 -87.87
CA GLU A 645 -2.06 -43.11 -89.20
C GLU A 645 -3.07 -42.92 -90.34
N LYS A 646 -2.61 -42.28 -91.43
CA LYS A 646 -3.38 -42.03 -92.64
C LYS A 646 -3.38 -43.27 -93.53
N SER A 647 -4.37 -44.13 -93.32
CA SER A 647 -4.48 -45.46 -93.94
C SER A 647 -4.52 -45.41 -95.48
N SER A 648 -3.87 -46.39 -96.12
CA SER A 648 -3.68 -46.41 -97.57
C SER A 648 -3.89 -47.81 -98.18
N THR A 649 -5.00 -47.97 -98.93
CA THR A 649 -5.29 -49.09 -99.87
C THR A 649 -5.41 -50.51 -99.25
N PRO A 650 -5.95 -51.54 -99.95
CA PRO A 650 -6.32 -51.63 -101.38
C PRO A 650 -7.81 -51.93 -101.67
N SER A 651 -8.11 -52.18 -102.94
CA SER A 651 -9.44 -52.32 -103.56
C SER A 651 -10.15 -53.65 -103.32
N THR A 652 -11.47 -53.56 -103.12
CA THR A 652 -12.44 -54.67 -103.11
C THR A 652 -12.89 -55.09 -104.52
N PRO A 653 -13.20 -56.39 -104.68
CA PRO A 653 -14.54 -56.88 -105.04
C PRO A 653 -15.43 -56.99 -103.77
N ASP A 654 -16.70 -56.60 -103.78
CA ASP A 654 -17.87 -57.40 -104.21
C ASP A 654 -18.24 -58.48 -103.14
N ASN A 655 -19.44 -58.57 -102.55
CA ASN A 655 -20.71 -57.82 -102.72
C ASN A 655 -21.63 -57.95 -101.46
N SER A 656 -22.90 -57.57 -101.59
CA SER A 656 -24.10 -57.92 -100.80
C SER A 656 -24.40 -57.22 -99.46
N ASP A 657 -25.23 -56.18 -99.57
CA ASP A 657 -26.61 -56.11 -99.07
C ASP A 657 -27.02 -55.78 -97.61
N GLN A 658 -27.93 -54.79 -97.56
CA GLN A 658 -29.14 -54.65 -96.73
C GLN A 658 -29.08 -54.55 -95.20
N SER A 659 -29.01 -53.29 -94.74
CA SER A 659 -30.08 -52.58 -93.98
C SER A 659 -30.73 -53.23 -92.74
N GLY A 660 -30.71 -52.54 -91.58
CA GLY A 660 -31.63 -52.88 -90.47
C GLY A 660 -31.43 -52.19 -89.10
N ALA A 661 -31.62 -50.87 -89.04
CA ALA A 661 -32.00 -50.02 -87.87
C ALA A 661 -31.81 -50.44 -86.38
N ASN A 662 -31.50 -49.43 -85.56
CA ASN A 662 -31.79 -49.29 -84.11
C ASN A 662 -31.04 -50.14 -83.06
N GLY A 663 -30.29 -49.45 -82.18
CA GLY A 663 -30.79 -49.26 -80.80
C GLY A 663 -29.86 -49.61 -79.62
N GLY A 664 -29.27 -48.58 -78.99
CA GLY A 664 -28.69 -48.64 -77.62
C GLY A 664 -27.28 -49.26 -77.51
N ASP A 665 -26.54 -49.11 -76.40
CA ASP A 665 -26.72 -48.22 -75.22
C ASP A 665 -25.39 -48.11 -74.41
N LYS A 666 -25.29 -47.06 -73.57
CA LYS A 666 -24.37 -46.85 -72.41
C LYS A 666 -22.85 -46.61 -72.57
N SER A 667 -22.43 -45.57 -71.82
CA SER A 667 -21.13 -45.37 -71.14
C SER A 667 -19.93 -44.87 -71.99
N GLN A 668 -19.00 -44.03 -71.49
CA GLN A 668 -18.89 -43.36 -70.18
C GLN A 668 -17.94 -42.13 -70.20
N VAL A 669 -18.02 -41.27 -69.17
CA VAL A 669 -16.97 -40.33 -68.65
C VAL A 669 -16.57 -39.09 -69.49
N ASN A 670 -16.56 -37.93 -68.81
CA ASN A 670 -15.78 -36.66 -68.85
C ASN A 670 -15.12 -36.15 -70.17
N SER A 671 -14.84 -34.85 -70.35
CA SER A 671 -14.87 -33.69 -69.42
C SER A 671 -15.26 -32.38 -70.15
N ASN A 672 -15.29 -31.27 -69.41
CA ASN A 672 -15.52 -29.90 -69.90
C ASN A 672 -14.36 -29.40 -70.82
N ASP A 673 -14.32 -28.18 -71.39
CA ASP A 673 -15.16 -26.97 -71.25
C ASP A 673 -15.05 -26.05 -72.51
N LYS A 674 -15.87 -24.99 -72.62
CA LYS A 674 -15.49 -23.77 -73.38
C LYS A 674 -16.28 -22.47 -73.07
N SER A 675 -15.66 -21.64 -72.23
CA SER A 675 -15.40 -20.18 -72.40
C SER A 675 -16.48 -19.18 -72.88
N GLY A 676 -16.61 -18.06 -72.15
CA GLY A 676 -17.04 -16.73 -72.64
C GLY A 676 -16.89 -15.66 -71.54
N THR A 677 -15.75 -14.95 -71.39
CA THR A 677 -15.29 -13.71 -72.08
C THR A 677 -15.86 -12.36 -71.57
N ALA A 678 -14.95 -11.50 -71.05
CA ALA A 678 -14.89 -10.02 -71.20
C ALA A 678 -15.94 -9.13 -70.47
N GLN A 679 -15.73 -7.84 -70.09
CA GLN A 679 -14.67 -6.79 -70.18
C GLN A 679 -15.11 -5.57 -69.26
N GLU A 680 -14.40 -4.48 -68.87
CA GLU A 680 -13.00 -3.96 -68.93
C GLU A 680 -12.83 -2.71 -67.98
N ALA A 681 -11.59 -2.28 -67.69
CA ALA A 681 -11.17 -0.93 -67.18
C ALA A 681 -11.58 -0.46 -65.75
N ASP A 682 -10.96 0.52 -65.05
CA ASP A 682 -9.78 1.38 -65.32
C ASP A 682 -9.09 1.90 -64.00
N LEU A 683 -7.98 2.67 -64.10
CA LEU A 683 -7.16 3.30 -63.01
C LEU A 683 -7.31 4.87 -62.98
N PRO A 684 -6.65 5.72 -62.12
CA PRO A 684 -5.47 5.53 -61.23
C PRO A 684 -5.45 6.26 -59.84
N SER A 685 -4.30 6.19 -59.14
CA SER A 685 -3.87 6.86 -57.88
C SER A 685 -3.45 8.35 -58.07
N PRO A 686 -2.88 9.16 -57.09
CA PRO A 686 -2.29 8.83 -55.76
C PRO A 686 -2.41 9.87 -54.58
N ASN A 687 -1.67 9.58 -53.49
CA ASN A 687 -0.92 10.47 -52.55
C ASN A 687 -1.37 10.73 -51.08
N THR A 688 -0.42 10.38 -50.18
CA THR A 688 0.08 11.07 -48.96
C THR A 688 -0.78 11.26 -47.67
N ALA A 689 -0.41 10.43 -46.67
CA ALA A 689 0.18 10.82 -45.37
C ALA A 689 -0.65 11.41 -44.20
N ASP A 690 -0.48 10.73 -43.05
CA ASP A 690 -0.30 11.24 -41.68
C ASP A 690 -1.45 11.97 -40.92
N GLY A 691 -1.48 11.92 -39.57
CA GLY A 691 -0.56 11.18 -38.69
C GLY A 691 -0.51 11.53 -37.19
N THR A 692 -1.58 12.10 -36.61
CA THR A 692 -1.84 12.21 -35.15
C THR A 692 -0.88 12.99 -34.21
N SER A 693 -1.51 13.65 -33.22
CA SER A 693 -1.12 13.70 -31.79
C SER A 693 -0.64 15.01 -31.14
N VAL A 694 -0.89 15.02 -29.82
CA VAL A 694 -0.91 16.07 -28.79
C VAL A 694 0.47 16.66 -28.45
N GLY A 695 0.51 17.92 -27.97
CA GLY A 695 1.67 18.46 -27.22
C GLY A 695 1.30 19.68 -26.35
N PHE A 696 1.58 19.61 -25.04
CA PHE A 696 1.38 20.70 -24.06
C PHE A 696 2.65 21.55 -23.88
N CYS A 697 2.50 22.85 -23.57
CA CYS A 697 3.53 23.61 -22.85
C CYS A 697 2.96 24.88 -22.18
N TYR A 698 3.32 25.13 -20.91
CA TYR A 698 2.96 26.34 -20.14
C TYR A 698 4.22 26.82 -19.37
N PRO A 699 4.56 28.12 -19.37
CA PRO A 699 5.80 28.62 -18.74
C PRO A 699 5.66 29.04 -17.27
N LEU A 700 6.78 28.95 -16.54
CA LEU A 700 6.95 29.32 -15.13
C LEU A 700 6.82 30.83 -14.84
N LEU A 701 6.52 31.19 -13.58
CA LEU A 701 7.46 31.95 -12.72
C LEU A 701 7.05 31.94 -11.22
N ILE A 702 7.84 32.65 -10.40
CA ILE A 702 7.68 32.94 -8.95
C ILE A 702 8.12 31.79 -8.00
N ALA A 703 8.85 32.00 -6.90
CA ALA A 703 9.91 32.97 -6.55
C ALA A 703 10.62 32.46 -5.27
N ALA A 704 11.88 32.85 -5.03
CA ALA A 704 12.63 32.48 -3.83
C ALA A 704 13.02 33.70 -2.97
N ILE A 705 13.68 33.44 -1.83
CA ILE A 705 14.31 34.39 -0.89
C ILE A 705 13.39 35.01 0.19
N VAL A 706 13.24 34.30 1.33
CA VAL A 706 13.50 34.81 2.70
C VAL A 706 13.90 33.63 3.61
N ALA A 707 15.20 33.30 3.71
CA ALA A 707 15.64 32.10 4.45
C ALA A 707 17.06 32.15 5.07
N LEU A 708 17.55 33.33 5.50
CA LEU A 708 18.91 33.48 6.05
C LEU A 708 19.00 34.06 7.48
N GLY A 709 17.88 34.48 8.10
CA GLY A 709 17.89 34.99 9.48
C GLY A 709 17.81 33.90 10.57
N SER A 710 17.03 32.85 10.33
CA SER A 710 16.61 31.90 11.37
C SER A 710 17.69 30.88 11.78
N ALA A 711 18.51 30.45 10.83
CA ALA A 711 19.41 29.30 10.97
C ALA A 711 20.48 29.50 12.06
N VAL A 712 20.99 30.73 12.22
CA VAL A 712 22.07 31.02 13.17
C VAL A 712 21.61 30.91 14.63
N TYR A 713 20.35 31.26 14.92
CA TYR A 713 19.82 31.20 16.29
C TYR A 713 19.45 29.77 16.69
N ALA A 714 18.78 29.02 15.81
CA ALA A 714 18.36 27.63 16.06
C ALA A 714 19.54 26.69 16.37
N ASN A 715 20.64 26.82 15.63
CA ASN A 715 21.84 25.98 15.75
C ASN A 715 22.52 26.06 17.14
N SER A 716 22.23 27.09 17.93
CA SER A 716 22.70 27.24 19.31
C SER A 716 21.89 26.43 20.34
N ARG A 717 20.58 26.26 20.13
CA ARG A 717 19.70 25.46 21.00
C ARG A 717 19.80 23.96 20.71
N ILE A 718 19.82 23.57 19.42
CA ILE A 718 19.85 22.17 18.95
C ILE A 718 21.03 21.38 19.53
N LYS A 719 22.17 22.02 19.80
CA LYS A 719 23.34 21.35 20.41
C LYS A 719 23.14 20.89 21.87
N ARG A 720 22.20 21.44 22.64
CA ARG A 720 22.02 21.05 24.06
C ARG A 720 21.34 19.68 24.22
N ARG A 721 20.37 19.32 23.38
CA ARG A 721 19.67 18.03 23.41
C ARG A 721 20.49 16.86 22.84
N ARG A 722 21.62 17.11 22.17
CA ARG A 722 22.42 16.08 21.46
C ARG A 722 23.58 15.47 22.27
N ASN A 723 23.79 15.90 23.53
CA ASN A 723 24.98 15.58 24.34
C ASN A 723 24.71 14.87 25.70
N TYR A 724 23.49 14.36 25.94
CA TYR A 724 23.06 13.72 27.21
C TYR A 724 22.22 12.46 26.96
#